data_AF-A0A255R8J6-F1
#
_entry.id   AF-A0A255R8J6-F1
#
_cell.length_a   1.000
_cell.length_b   1.000
_cell.length_c   1.000
_cell.angle_alpha   90.00
_cell.angle_beta   90.00
_cell.angle_gamma   90.00
#
_symmetry.space_group_name_H-M   'P 1'
#
loop_
_entity.id
_entity.type
_entity.pdbx_description
1 polymer ?
#
loop_
_entity_poly.entity_id
_entity_poly.type
_entity_poly.pdbx_seq_one_letter_code
_entity_poly.pdbx_strand_id
1 'polypeptide(L)'
;MSHSDKDPTESNRPDAPNAPSPSASDRSSEATQVSEPVRRGAWADSHFAETAQCATPLPNDSDTSNDFQHVTSGDACERLDELLEQCLEAYLEAGRGPTPESLRSFLPAEGTETCRFLLTELIKLDMASVAEQEGSPPAIECFIEHFTDLIPANSVPLDLIMEEIQLRKEAGETPIAADYQRRFPNHHDMIGELLGGQLSNKPEATMAVSHKKKPPEYEIGQHVDDFVILQTLGSGAFAKVYLARQDSMSRLVALKVSTGTGDEPQALAQFDHPNIVRVYDQRMLDDPPAHLLYMQFHPGGTLADVVNLVKHTGPTDRSGDMILQCVDRSLLRTAQAVPEQSMLRDTLRRLTWPMAVAWIGIHLSRALQNAHSRGVMHRDVKPANVLLSAEGIPKLADFNVSFAGSAGRAGAASSFGGSIGYMAPEHLRAISATAVSVPEDVGAAADLYSMAILLWELWQGRRPFSCTGSPQSWIDAVEQQLQARQGFELPIYESNDVVSRLLEQILRDALQFDPEQRIRSGAEFEARLKLALNPEAARVFDPDPNSYLAWIGRRSPWLMTSLIILVPNALAGAYGYFYNFKDTLGSLFATVEGLKPTFETLSACINSVAFPLAAVLVIYYTRQVSRGLERVRQGNEATAEDLDATFQLGQRAAVIGGMLWCLAAVLYPLILWMIFPQISRREFSHFFMSHVICGGVAAIYPFFGITTYSVSLLYPRLVRKTLSDPNFDERLLQTVARCEAYLYLACLVPLLGVALLVVSQTDAQDVMLVSLIATGLGLFASFKAYKYVLRKLQTMSLVMSNRDDAASLV
;
A
#
# COMPACT_ATOMS: atom_id res chain seq x y z
N MET A 1 17.11 48.77 37.23
CA MET A 1 17.22 47.36 37.64
C MET A 1 17.97 46.66 36.50
N SER A 2 19.30 46.76 36.34
CA SER A 2 20.44 46.82 37.31
C SER A 2 20.45 45.60 38.23
N HIS A 3 21.52 44.80 38.35
CA HIS A 3 22.98 45.01 38.16
C HIS A 3 23.58 44.06 37.07
N SER A 4 24.69 44.32 36.34
CA SER A 4 26.10 44.71 36.64
C SER A 4 26.92 43.60 37.35
N ASP A 5 28.20 43.29 37.02
CA ASP A 5 29.19 44.03 36.21
C ASP A 5 30.44 43.17 35.79
N LYS A 6 31.13 43.60 34.71
CA LYS A 6 32.61 43.51 34.39
C LYS A 6 33.40 42.21 34.02
N ASP A 7 34.13 42.39 32.90
CA ASP A 7 35.39 41.78 32.37
C ASP A 7 36.68 42.19 33.17
N PRO A 8 37.97 41.83 32.85
CA PRO A 8 38.54 41.47 31.52
C PRO A 8 39.71 40.43 31.39
N THR A 9 40.01 40.11 30.12
CA THR A 9 41.28 39.70 29.43
C THR A 9 42.60 39.40 30.18
N GLU A 10 43.32 38.35 29.72
CA GLU A 10 44.67 38.50 29.11
C GLU A 10 45.11 37.30 28.23
N SER A 11 46.29 37.36 27.60
CA SER A 11 46.72 36.52 26.46
C SER A 11 47.88 35.55 26.75
N ASN A 12 47.98 34.42 26.03
CA ASN A 12 49.15 34.15 25.15
C ASN A 12 49.08 32.88 24.25
N ARG A 13 49.91 32.91 23.21
CA ARG A 13 50.41 31.81 22.33
C ARG A 13 51.95 31.72 22.54
N PRO A 14 52.76 30.78 21.96
CA PRO A 14 52.60 30.17 20.63
C PRO A 14 53.13 28.70 20.43
N ASP A 15 53.20 28.31 19.15
CA ASP A 15 54.11 27.34 18.50
C ASP A 15 53.93 25.80 18.62
N ALA A 16 54.59 25.12 17.67
CA ALA A 16 54.46 23.72 17.23
C ALA A 16 55.89 23.07 17.13
N PRO A 17 56.24 22.00 16.37
CA PRO A 17 55.47 21.11 15.47
C PRO A 17 55.83 19.58 15.46
N ASN A 18 55.15 18.83 14.58
CA ASN A 18 55.61 17.67 13.76
C ASN A 18 56.03 16.29 14.35
N ALA A 19 55.44 15.27 13.71
CA ALA A 19 56.04 13.97 13.30
C ALA A 19 56.25 12.86 14.38
N PRO A 20 56.73 11.64 14.03
CA PRO A 20 55.86 10.62 13.45
C PRO A 20 55.97 9.21 14.08
N SER A 21 55.20 8.25 13.57
CA SER A 21 55.14 6.84 13.99
C SER A 21 56.40 6.00 13.69
N PRO A 22 56.84 5.11 14.61
CA PRO A 22 57.78 4.02 14.33
C PRO A 22 57.08 2.70 13.90
N SER A 23 57.84 1.70 13.47
CA SER A 23 57.32 0.49 12.79
C SER A 23 57.93 -0.85 13.25
N ALA A 24 57.13 -1.91 13.09
CA ALA A 24 57.50 -3.31 12.79
C ALA A 24 58.18 -4.21 13.85
N SER A 25 58.19 -5.52 13.53
CA SER A 25 58.89 -6.66 14.17
C SER A 25 58.27 -7.17 15.51
N ASP A 26 58.18 -8.49 15.80
CA ASP A 26 58.48 -9.71 14.99
C ASP A 26 57.83 -11.00 15.59
N ARG A 27 57.99 -12.14 14.88
CA ARG A 27 57.73 -13.57 15.27
C ARG A 27 56.26 -14.02 15.23
N SER A 28 55.83 -15.11 14.56
CA SER A 28 56.31 -16.52 14.36
C SER A 28 56.12 -17.41 15.60
N SER A 29 55.62 -18.65 15.56
CA SER A 29 55.16 -19.57 14.48
C SER A 29 53.79 -20.19 14.87
N GLU A 30 53.14 -21.20 14.25
CA GLU A 30 53.58 -22.29 13.35
C GLU A 30 52.43 -22.89 12.49
N ALA A 31 52.83 -23.78 11.58
CA ALA A 31 52.12 -24.43 10.46
C ALA A 31 50.88 -25.31 10.82
N THR A 32 50.12 -25.95 9.90
CA THR A 32 50.52 -26.57 8.61
C THR A 32 49.35 -26.93 7.67
N GLN A 33 49.57 -26.82 6.33
CA GLN A 33 48.94 -27.60 5.22
C GLN A 33 47.39 -27.46 5.01
N VAL A 34 46.78 -27.44 3.82
CA VAL A 34 47.02 -27.94 2.42
C VAL A 34 46.34 -26.92 1.44
N SER A 35 46.65 -26.63 0.15
CA SER A 35 47.59 -27.12 -0.90
C SER A 35 48.03 -25.96 -1.86
N GLU A 36 48.89 -26.32 -2.83
CA GLU A 36 49.34 -25.58 -4.03
C GLU A 36 48.43 -25.79 -5.29
N PRO A 37 48.76 -25.30 -6.53
CA PRO A 37 49.69 -24.24 -6.97
C PRO A 37 49.10 -23.20 -7.98
N VAL A 38 49.94 -22.22 -8.38
CA VAL A 38 49.71 -21.26 -9.49
C VAL A 38 50.95 -21.22 -10.41
N ARG A 39 50.82 -20.94 -11.73
CA ARG A 39 51.66 -19.98 -12.54
C ARG A 39 51.80 -20.25 -14.05
N ARG A 40 51.65 -19.17 -14.82
CA ARG A 40 52.49 -18.56 -15.91
C ARG A 40 51.55 -17.62 -16.71
N GLY A 41 51.91 -16.46 -17.28
CA GLY A 41 53.16 -15.80 -17.69
C GLY A 41 52.94 -15.23 -19.12
N ALA A 42 53.48 -14.09 -19.59
CA ALA A 42 54.44 -13.14 -19.03
C ALA A 42 54.42 -11.77 -19.76
N TRP A 43 54.91 -10.71 -19.07
CA TRP A 43 55.81 -9.61 -19.51
C TRP A 43 55.85 -9.09 -20.98
N ALA A 44 55.76 -7.76 -21.15
CA ALA A 44 56.68 -6.92 -21.96
C ALA A 44 56.45 -5.40 -21.72
N ASP A 45 57.50 -4.58 -21.79
CA ASP A 45 57.48 -3.09 -21.72
C ASP A 45 57.77 -2.45 -23.08
N SER A 46 57.31 -1.20 -23.35
CA SER A 46 58.18 -0.07 -23.81
C SER A 46 57.46 1.24 -24.24
N HIS A 47 58.04 2.35 -23.75
CA HIS A 47 58.15 3.75 -24.21
C HIS A 47 57.31 4.42 -25.35
N PHE A 48 56.90 5.67 -25.03
CA PHE A 48 56.88 6.93 -25.81
C PHE A 48 56.35 6.99 -27.27
N ALA A 49 55.32 7.82 -27.50
CA ALA A 49 55.45 9.11 -28.24
C ALA A 49 54.12 9.91 -28.26
N GLU A 50 54.19 11.22 -28.55
CA GLU A 50 53.03 12.09 -28.85
C GLU A 50 52.76 12.11 -30.38
N THR A 51 51.49 12.23 -30.82
CA THR A 51 51.01 13.34 -31.70
C THR A 51 49.53 13.26 -32.10
N ALA A 52 49.05 14.42 -32.56
CA ALA A 52 47.73 14.87 -33.01
C ALA A 52 46.86 13.97 -33.94
N GLN A 53 45.54 14.21 -33.82
CA GLN A 53 44.52 14.36 -34.88
C GLN A 53 44.47 13.36 -36.06
N CYS A 54 43.37 12.59 -36.12
CA CYS A 54 42.57 12.45 -37.36
C CYS A 54 41.11 12.09 -37.03
N ALA A 55 40.22 12.07 -38.03
CA ALA A 55 38.78 11.88 -37.85
C ALA A 55 38.16 10.90 -38.87
N THR A 56 36.92 10.47 -38.59
CA THR A 56 36.03 9.59 -39.41
C THR A 56 36.46 8.11 -39.49
N PRO A 57 35.57 7.16 -39.88
CA PRO A 57 34.13 7.30 -40.18
C PRO A 57 33.19 6.41 -39.35
N LEU A 58 31.89 6.53 -39.59
CA LEU A 58 30.84 5.59 -39.17
C LEU A 58 30.94 4.26 -39.96
N PRO A 59 30.48 3.11 -39.42
CA PRO A 59 30.26 1.89 -40.20
C PRO A 59 29.04 2.04 -41.13
N ASN A 60 29.00 1.26 -42.22
CA ASN A 60 27.97 1.37 -43.26
C ASN A 60 26.60 0.81 -42.88
N ASP A 61 25.53 1.48 -43.31
CA ASP A 61 24.20 0.90 -43.46
C ASP A 61 24.16 -0.08 -44.66
N SER A 62 24.18 -1.39 -44.40
CA SER A 62 23.85 -2.39 -45.43
C SER A 62 23.42 -3.77 -44.90
N ASP A 63 22.62 -3.84 -43.83
CA ASP A 63 21.93 -5.08 -43.41
C ASP A 63 20.65 -4.79 -42.60
N THR A 64 19.64 -4.18 -43.26
CA THR A 64 18.32 -3.92 -42.66
C THR A 64 17.19 -4.33 -43.59
N SER A 65 16.93 -5.64 -43.66
CA SER A 65 15.65 -6.16 -44.18
C SER A 65 15.25 -7.44 -43.44
N ASN A 66 13.95 -7.57 -43.15
CA ASN A 66 13.30 -8.69 -42.46
C ASN A 66 13.59 -8.89 -40.95
N ASP A 67 13.36 -7.87 -40.11
CA ASP A 67 12.93 -8.13 -38.71
C ASP A 67 12.08 -7.00 -38.08
N PHE A 68 11.01 -6.59 -38.78
CA PHE A 68 10.06 -5.57 -38.30
C PHE A 68 8.60 -5.87 -38.73
N GLN A 69 8.05 -7.01 -38.34
CA GLN A 69 6.60 -7.31 -38.45
C GLN A 69 6.01 -8.02 -37.21
N HIS A 70 6.20 -7.41 -36.04
CA HIS A 70 5.35 -7.66 -34.87
C HIS A 70 4.77 -6.33 -34.34
N VAL A 71 3.92 -5.69 -35.15
CA VAL A 71 3.00 -4.65 -34.65
C VAL A 71 1.99 -5.36 -33.75
N THR A 72 2.09 -5.18 -32.44
CA THR A 72 1.20 -5.82 -31.47
C THR A 72 -0.10 -5.06 -31.33
N SER A 73 -1.23 -5.75 -31.15
CA SER A 73 -2.57 -5.14 -31.17
C SER A 73 -2.83 -4.09 -30.06
N GLY A 74 -1.94 -3.94 -29.08
CA GLY A 74 -2.02 -2.88 -28.08
C GLY A 74 -1.88 -1.47 -28.68
N ASP A 75 -1.04 -1.30 -29.71
CA ASP A 75 -0.80 0.01 -30.35
C ASP A 75 -2.08 0.58 -31.00
N ALA A 76 -2.97 -0.30 -31.47
CA ALA A 76 -4.17 0.10 -32.21
C ALA A 76 -5.18 0.88 -31.37
N CYS A 77 -5.31 0.54 -30.08
CA CYS A 77 -6.16 1.29 -29.15
C CYS A 77 -5.49 2.62 -28.75
N GLU A 78 -4.24 2.59 -28.26
CA GLU A 78 -3.56 3.82 -27.81
C GLU A 78 -3.39 4.85 -28.94
N ARG A 79 -3.21 4.41 -30.19
CA ARG A 79 -3.17 5.30 -31.37
C ARG A 79 -4.55 5.82 -31.78
N LEU A 80 -5.64 5.11 -31.48
CA LEU A 80 -7.00 5.62 -31.66
C LEU A 80 -7.32 6.71 -30.63
N ASP A 81 -6.85 6.54 -29.38
CA ASP A 81 -6.98 7.51 -28.29
C ASP A 81 -6.39 8.87 -28.70
N GLU A 82 -5.12 8.90 -29.13
CA GLU A 82 -4.42 10.13 -29.55
C GLU A 82 -5.06 10.79 -30.78
N LEU A 83 -5.53 10.00 -31.75
CA LEU A 83 -6.20 10.51 -32.93
C LEU A 83 -7.55 11.15 -32.59
N LEU A 84 -8.33 10.57 -31.66
CA LEU A 84 -9.62 11.15 -31.28
C LEU A 84 -9.45 12.47 -30.52
N GLU A 85 -8.49 12.58 -29.61
CA GLU A 85 -8.21 13.85 -28.93
C GLU A 85 -7.83 14.94 -29.94
N GLN A 86 -6.96 14.63 -30.91
CA GLN A 86 -6.60 15.55 -32.00
C GLN A 86 -7.79 15.94 -32.89
N CYS A 87 -8.65 14.98 -33.27
CA CYS A 87 -9.84 15.27 -34.09
C CYS A 87 -10.85 16.15 -33.35
N LEU A 88 -11.08 15.89 -32.06
CA LEU A 88 -12.01 16.67 -31.23
C LEU A 88 -11.47 18.07 -30.94
N GLU A 89 -10.19 18.22 -30.57
CA GLU A 89 -9.57 19.55 -30.43
C GLU A 89 -9.65 20.32 -31.75
N ALA A 90 -9.27 19.73 -32.89
CA ALA A 90 -9.30 20.40 -34.19
C ALA A 90 -10.71 20.89 -34.61
N TYR A 91 -11.76 20.10 -34.34
CA TYR A 91 -13.14 20.54 -34.55
C TYR A 91 -13.54 21.68 -33.61
N LEU A 92 -13.17 21.59 -32.32
CA LEU A 92 -13.47 22.63 -31.31
C LEU A 92 -12.67 23.93 -31.54
N GLU A 93 -11.51 23.87 -32.21
CA GLU A 93 -10.75 25.06 -32.63
C GLU A 93 -11.32 25.72 -33.89
N ALA A 94 -11.71 24.93 -34.90
CA ALA A 94 -12.25 25.46 -36.15
C ALA A 94 -13.72 25.90 -36.05
N GLY A 95 -14.49 25.25 -35.18
CA GLY A 95 -15.94 25.42 -35.06
C GLY A 95 -16.73 24.74 -36.18
N ARG A 96 -18.06 24.81 -36.06
CA ARG A 96 -18.99 24.20 -37.02
C ARG A 96 -18.84 24.78 -38.42
N GLY A 97 -18.58 23.91 -39.41
CA GLY A 97 -18.54 24.27 -40.82
C GLY A 97 -19.92 24.50 -41.44
N PRO A 98 -20.00 25.04 -42.67
CA PRO A 98 -21.27 25.42 -43.31
C PRO A 98 -22.12 24.24 -43.80
N THR A 99 -21.58 23.01 -43.82
CA THR A 99 -22.27 21.78 -44.24
C THR A 99 -21.76 20.57 -43.44
N PRO A 100 -22.56 19.49 -43.27
CA PRO A 100 -22.11 18.26 -42.61
C PRO A 100 -20.85 17.63 -43.21
N GLU A 101 -20.64 17.78 -44.53
CA GLU A 101 -19.45 17.29 -45.23
C GLU A 101 -18.13 17.89 -44.69
N SER A 102 -18.19 19.07 -44.04
CA SER A 102 -17.01 19.68 -43.39
C SER A 102 -16.37 18.79 -42.32
N LEU A 103 -17.09 17.81 -41.73
CA LEU A 103 -16.48 16.87 -40.78
C LEU A 103 -15.35 16.04 -41.43
N ARG A 104 -15.32 15.89 -42.77
CA ARG A 104 -14.21 15.23 -43.48
C ARG A 104 -12.85 15.90 -43.26
N SER A 105 -12.79 17.21 -43.02
CA SER A 105 -11.50 17.92 -42.87
C SER A 105 -10.79 17.66 -41.55
N PHE A 106 -11.47 17.05 -40.56
CA PHE A 106 -10.89 16.70 -39.27
C PHE A 106 -10.47 15.23 -39.18
N LEU A 107 -10.82 14.39 -40.16
CA LEU A 107 -10.50 12.96 -40.15
C LEU A 107 -9.07 12.68 -40.65
N PRO A 108 -8.34 11.71 -40.06
CA PRO A 108 -7.03 11.30 -40.53
C PRO A 108 -7.11 10.54 -41.86
N ALA A 109 -5.97 10.44 -42.55
CA ALA A 109 -5.86 9.73 -43.83
C ALA A 109 -5.70 8.20 -43.72
N GLU A 110 -5.70 7.64 -42.50
CA GLU A 110 -5.41 6.21 -42.24
C GLU A 110 -6.61 5.47 -41.62
N GLY A 111 -7.01 4.35 -42.25
CA GLY A 111 -7.88 3.32 -41.68
C GLY A 111 -9.39 3.62 -41.72
N THR A 112 -10.14 2.89 -42.53
CA THR A 112 -11.60 3.06 -42.67
C THR A 112 -12.36 2.87 -41.36
N GLU A 113 -11.95 1.93 -40.50
CA GLU A 113 -12.58 1.69 -39.20
C GLU A 113 -12.27 2.82 -38.20
N THR A 114 -11.02 3.27 -38.15
CA THR A 114 -10.58 4.47 -37.40
C THR A 114 -11.41 5.69 -37.81
N CYS A 115 -11.49 5.98 -39.12
CA CYS A 115 -12.27 7.12 -39.63
C CYS A 115 -13.78 6.99 -39.36
N ARG A 116 -14.35 5.78 -39.34
CA ARG A 116 -15.76 5.54 -38.93
C ARG A 116 -15.99 5.92 -37.46
N PHE A 117 -15.12 5.45 -36.56
CA PHE A 117 -15.24 5.73 -35.12
C PHE A 117 -15.12 7.24 -34.85
N LEU A 118 -14.06 7.86 -35.37
CA LEU A 118 -13.81 9.30 -35.22
C LEU A 118 -14.96 10.16 -35.79
N LEU A 119 -15.48 9.80 -36.96
CA LEU A 119 -16.64 10.47 -37.56
C LEU A 119 -17.90 10.32 -36.70
N THR A 120 -18.10 9.17 -36.06
CA THR A 120 -19.29 8.92 -35.23
C THR A 120 -19.34 9.88 -34.05
N GLU A 121 -18.21 10.13 -33.38
CA GLU A 121 -18.14 11.12 -32.30
C GLU A 121 -18.27 12.58 -32.81
N LEU A 122 -17.66 12.90 -33.96
CA LEU A 122 -17.81 14.22 -34.58
C LEU A 122 -19.26 14.54 -34.97
N ILE A 123 -20.02 13.55 -35.46
CA ILE A 123 -21.44 13.72 -35.79
C ILE A 123 -22.26 13.98 -34.51
N LYS A 124 -22.06 13.22 -33.43
CA LYS A 124 -22.73 13.46 -32.13
C LYS A 124 -22.50 14.89 -31.65
N LEU A 125 -21.28 15.41 -31.79
CA LEU A 125 -20.90 16.74 -31.31
C LEU A 125 -21.46 17.88 -32.20
N ASP A 126 -21.54 17.72 -33.53
CA ASP A 126 -22.29 18.65 -34.40
C ASP A 126 -23.79 18.62 -34.09
N MET A 127 -24.38 17.42 -33.94
CA MET A 127 -25.79 17.25 -33.58
C MET A 127 -26.17 17.95 -32.26
N ALA A 128 -25.34 17.81 -31.23
CA ALA A 128 -25.52 18.52 -29.96
C ALA A 128 -25.38 20.05 -30.13
N SER A 129 -24.42 20.51 -30.95
CA SER A 129 -24.23 21.93 -31.25
C SER A 129 -25.45 22.55 -31.95
N VAL A 130 -26.07 21.80 -32.88
CA VAL A 130 -27.30 22.22 -33.56
C VAL A 130 -28.50 22.18 -32.64
N ALA A 131 -28.63 21.16 -31.78
CA ALA A 131 -29.71 21.09 -30.79
C ALA A 131 -29.70 22.32 -29.85
N GLU A 132 -28.52 22.75 -29.41
CA GLU A 132 -28.35 23.93 -28.53
C GLU A 132 -28.55 25.27 -29.27
N GLN A 133 -28.21 25.37 -30.56
CA GLN A 133 -28.34 26.61 -31.36
C GLN A 133 -29.72 26.79 -32.04
N GLU A 134 -30.27 25.71 -32.58
CA GLU A 134 -31.49 25.72 -33.42
C GLU A 134 -32.71 25.14 -32.69
N GLY A 135 -32.53 24.51 -31.53
CA GLY A 135 -33.60 24.04 -30.64
C GLY A 135 -34.14 22.63 -30.92
N SER A 136 -33.58 21.91 -31.90
CA SER A 136 -33.84 20.50 -32.19
C SER A 136 -32.61 19.88 -32.85
N PRO A 137 -32.24 18.63 -32.54
CA PRO A 137 -31.17 17.95 -33.25
C PRO A 137 -31.55 17.66 -34.73
N PRO A 138 -30.57 17.68 -35.65
CA PRO A 138 -30.76 17.21 -37.00
C PRO A 138 -30.90 15.67 -37.01
N ALA A 139 -31.56 15.13 -38.04
CA ALA A 139 -31.70 13.69 -38.20
C ALA A 139 -30.39 13.06 -38.72
N ILE A 140 -30.01 11.89 -38.18
CA ILE A 140 -28.75 11.19 -38.52
C ILE A 140 -28.57 10.99 -40.03
N GLU A 141 -29.65 10.76 -40.78
CA GLU A 141 -29.64 10.57 -42.23
C GLU A 141 -29.00 11.75 -42.97
N CYS A 142 -29.14 12.98 -42.46
CA CYS A 142 -28.53 14.18 -43.02
C CYS A 142 -26.99 14.11 -43.05
N PHE A 143 -26.39 13.41 -42.08
CA PHE A 143 -24.96 13.11 -42.10
C PHE A 143 -24.67 11.90 -42.98
N ILE A 144 -25.39 10.79 -42.81
CA ILE A 144 -25.14 9.53 -43.55
C ILE A 144 -25.11 9.74 -45.06
N GLU A 145 -26.01 10.57 -45.62
CA GLU A 145 -26.00 10.90 -47.07
C GLU A 145 -24.65 11.43 -47.56
N HIS A 146 -23.92 12.19 -46.74
CA HIS A 146 -22.59 12.74 -47.03
C HIS A 146 -21.43 11.80 -46.69
N PHE A 147 -21.68 10.69 -45.98
CA PHE A 147 -20.66 9.80 -45.40
C PHE A 147 -20.90 8.29 -45.67
N THR A 148 -21.64 7.96 -46.73
CA THR A 148 -22.01 6.56 -47.09
C THR A 148 -20.83 5.60 -47.31
N ASP A 149 -19.62 6.12 -47.55
CA ASP A 149 -18.34 5.42 -47.65
C ASP A 149 -17.79 4.95 -46.28
N LEU A 150 -18.03 5.72 -45.22
CA LEU A 150 -17.59 5.42 -43.86
C LEU A 150 -18.70 4.80 -43.01
N ILE A 151 -19.91 5.38 -43.04
CA ILE A 151 -21.10 4.92 -42.32
C ILE A 151 -22.22 4.60 -43.34
N PRO A 152 -22.28 3.36 -43.87
CA PRO A 152 -23.42 2.87 -44.62
C PRO A 152 -24.73 2.98 -43.82
N ALA A 153 -25.84 3.31 -44.50
CA ALA A 153 -27.17 3.47 -43.89
C ALA A 153 -27.73 2.19 -43.22
N ASN A 154 -27.15 1.02 -43.49
CA ASN A 154 -27.48 -0.25 -42.84
C ASN A 154 -26.50 -0.64 -41.71
N SER A 155 -25.47 0.16 -41.42
CA SER A 155 -24.52 -0.06 -40.32
C SER A 155 -24.32 1.20 -39.48
N VAL A 156 -25.42 1.87 -39.15
CA VAL A 156 -25.43 3.03 -38.24
C VAL A 156 -25.08 2.55 -36.82
N PRO A 157 -24.11 3.16 -36.13
CA PRO A 157 -23.81 2.85 -34.73
C PRO A 157 -25.02 3.08 -33.80
N LEU A 158 -25.20 2.19 -32.81
CA LEU A 158 -26.35 2.27 -31.88
C LEU A 158 -26.26 3.50 -30.96
N ASP A 159 -25.06 3.85 -30.52
CA ASP A 159 -24.78 5.02 -29.69
C ASP A 159 -25.12 6.33 -30.41
N LEU A 160 -24.88 6.43 -31.72
CA LEU A 160 -25.33 7.57 -32.53
C LEU A 160 -26.87 7.69 -32.57
N ILE A 161 -27.58 6.56 -32.68
CA ILE A 161 -29.05 6.53 -32.65
C ILE A 161 -29.58 6.95 -31.27
N MET A 162 -28.92 6.50 -30.20
CA MET A 162 -29.26 6.88 -28.83
C MET A 162 -29.02 8.37 -28.57
N GLU A 163 -27.98 8.97 -29.17
CA GLU A 163 -27.72 10.41 -29.05
C GLU A 163 -28.85 11.24 -29.71
N GLU A 164 -29.35 10.87 -30.89
CA GLU A 164 -30.50 11.57 -31.49
C GLU A 164 -31.76 11.45 -30.61
N ILE A 165 -32.03 10.25 -30.08
CA ILE A 165 -33.17 10.01 -29.17
C ILE A 165 -33.04 10.89 -27.91
N GLN A 166 -31.84 11.01 -27.35
CA GLN A 166 -31.61 11.79 -26.13
C GLN A 166 -31.71 13.30 -26.38
N LEU A 167 -31.04 13.82 -27.42
CA LEU A 167 -31.13 15.23 -27.80
C LEU A 167 -32.57 15.66 -28.14
N ARG A 168 -33.38 14.76 -28.71
CA ARG A 168 -34.82 14.99 -28.93
C ARG A 168 -35.62 15.06 -27.63
N LYS A 169 -35.39 14.15 -26.67
CA LYS A 169 -35.99 14.22 -25.33
C LYS A 169 -35.65 15.55 -24.64
N GLU A 170 -34.39 15.99 -24.75
CA GLU A 170 -33.91 17.23 -24.12
C GLU A 170 -34.46 18.50 -24.80
N ALA A 171 -34.72 18.46 -26.11
CA ALA A 171 -35.52 19.47 -26.83
C ALA A 171 -37.02 19.46 -26.49
N GLY A 172 -37.49 18.52 -25.66
CA GLY A 172 -38.90 18.37 -25.27
C GLY A 172 -39.77 17.59 -26.26
N GLU A 173 -39.15 16.93 -27.25
CA GLU A 173 -39.85 16.00 -28.15
C GLU A 173 -40.08 14.63 -27.48
N THR A 174 -40.97 13.82 -28.04
CA THR A 174 -41.24 12.45 -27.55
C THR A 174 -40.88 11.41 -28.63
N PRO A 175 -39.65 10.86 -28.63
CA PRO A 175 -39.24 9.81 -29.57
C PRO A 175 -40.14 8.56 -29.51
N ILE A 176 -40.65 8.14 -30.67
CA ILE A 176 -41.53 6.97 -30.78
C ILE A 176 -40.72 5.76 -31.23
N ALA A 177 -40.75 4.68 -30.42
CA ALA A 177 -40.03 3.43 -30.68
C ALA A 177 -40.24 2.92 -32.12
N ALA A 178 -41.50 2.84 -32.55
CA ALA A 178 -41.92 2.32 -33.85
C ALA A 178 -41.45 3.14 -35.06
N ASP A 179 -40.97 4.38 -34.88
CA ASP A 179 -40.38 5.20 -35.94
C ASP A 179 -38.87 4.97 -36.04
N TYR A 180 -38.15 4.93 -34.92
CA TYR A 180 -36.73 4.56 -34.89
C TYR A 180 -36.50 3.10 -35.33
N GLN A 181 -37.37 2.18 -34.90
CA GLN A 181 -37.44 0.78 -35.36
C GLN A 181 -37.67 0.62 -36.87
N ARG A 182 -38.17 1.67 -37.54
CA ARG A 182 -38.41 1.70 -39.00
C ARG A 182 -37.25 2.38 -39.75
N ARG A 183 -36.65 3.42 -39.16
CA ARG A 183 -35.44 4.11 -39.66
C ARG A 183 -34.20 3.21 -39.60
N PHE A 184 -34.06 2.43 -38.51
CA PHE A 184 -32.87 1.62 -38.24
C PHE A 184 -33.21 0.13 -37.97
N PRO A 185 -33.63 -0.65 -38.99
CA PRO A 185 -34.12 -2.03 -38.80
C PRO A 185 -33.12 -3.00 -38.15
N ASN A 186 -31.81 -2.76 -38.29
CA ASN A 186 -30.79 -3.63 -37.72
C ASN A 186 -30.65 -3.52 -36.19
N HIS A 187 -31.26 -2.49 -35.58
CA HIS A 187 -31.33 -2.29 -34.12
C HIS A 187 -32.76 -2.42 -33.57
N HIS A 188 -33.67 -3.03 -34.35
CA HIS A 188 -35.12 -3.03 -34.08
C HIS A 188 -35.47 -3.50 -32.66
N ASP A 189 -34.90 -4.62 -32.21
CA ASP A 189 -35.22 -5.21 -30.91
C ASP A 189 -34.69 -4.33 -29.76
N MET A 190 -33.44 -3.88 -29.86
CA MET A 190 -32.77 -3.02 -28.88
C MET A 190 -33.47 -1.66 -28.70
N ILE A 191 -33.85 -1.01 -29.81
CA ILE A 191 -34.66 0.22 -29.78
C ILE A 191 -36.04 -0.05 -29.15
N GLY A 192 -36.61 -1.24 -29.39
CA GLY A 192 -37.85 -1.70 -28.79
C GLY A 192 -37.78 -1.86 -27.27
N GLU A 193 -36.69 -2.42 -26.75
CA GLU A 193 -36.47 -2.55 -25.30
C GLU A 193 -36.25 -1.18 -24.62
N LEU A 194 -35.47 -0.30 -25.26
CA LEU A 194 -35.08 1.00 -24.72
C LEU A 194 -36.22 2.03 -24.72
N LEU A 195 -37.13 2.01 -25.71
CA LEU A 195 -38.28 2.92 -25.80
C LEU A 195 -39.64 2.27 -25.52
N GLY A 196 -39.75 0.94 -25.47
CA GLY A 196 -41.02 0.20 -25.33
C GLY A 196 -41.50 -0.06 -23.90
N GLY A 197 -40.62 0.07 -22.90
CA GLY A 197 -41.03 0.26 -21.50
C GLY A 197 -41.10 -0.99 -20.61
N GLN A 198 -39.93 -1.42 -20.10
CA GLN A 198 -39.82 -1.93 -18.71
C GLN A 198 -38.87 -1.12 -17.82
N LEU A 199 -38.11 -0.17 -18.38
CA LEU A 199 -37.08 0.64 -17.69
C LEU A 199 -37.60 1.98 -17.12
N SER A 200 -38.92 2.21 -17.13
CA SER A 200 -39.52 3.51 -16.76
C SER A 200 -39.43 3.82 -15.25
N ASN A 201 -39.28 5.12 -14.92
CA ASN A 201 -39.24 5.73 -13.58
C ASN A 201 -37.89 5.68 -12.80
N LYS A 202 -36.79 6.00 -13.48
CA LYS A 202 -35.61 6.64 -12.85
C LYS A 202 -35.18 7.87 -13.67
N PRO A 203 -34.54 8.89 -13.06
CA PRO A 203 -33.98 10.01 -13.83
C PRO A 203 -32.88 9.47 -14.76
N GLU A 204 -33.12 9.57 -16.07
CA GLU A 204 -32.20 9.09 -17.09
C GLU A 204 -30.94 9.96 -17.10
N ALA A 205 -29.76 9.32 -17.06
CA ALA A 205 -28.49 10.03 -16.93
C ALA A 205 -28.08 10.70 -18.26
N THR A 206 -28.49 11.95 -18.39
CA THR A 206 -28.09 12.97 -19.39
C THR A 206 -26.70 12.76 -19.98
N MET A 207 -26.61 12.83 -21.31
CA MET A 207 -25.37 12.86 -22.11
C MET A 207 -25.04 14.27 -22.61
N ALA A 208 -25.58 15.32 -21.97
CA ALA A 208 -25.41 16.70 -22.41
C ALA A 208 -23.94 17.16 -22.39
N VAL A 209 -23.27 16.97 -23.53
CA VAL A 209 -22.22 17.87 -24.00
C VAL A 209 -22.89 19.18 -24.41
N SER A 210 -23.44 19.90 -23.42
CA SER A 210 -23.68 21.34 -23.57
C SER A 210 -22.34 21.98 -23.92
N HIS A 211 -22.35 22.88 -24.90
CA HIS A 211 -21.16 23.57 -25.38
C HIS A 211 -20.65 24.56 -24.33
N LYS A 212 -19.97 24.01 -23.31
CA LYS A 212 -18.91 24.71 -22.59
C LYS A 212 -17.93 25.19 -23.64
N LYS A 213 -18.05 26.48 -23.99
CA LYS A 213 -17.24 27.19 -25.00
C LYS A 213 -15.76 26.87 -24.80
N LYS A 214 -14.94 26.90 -25.86
CA LYS A 214 -13.48 26.69 -25.76
C LYS A 214 -12.94 27.45 -24.54
N PRO A 215 -12.21 26.79 -23.61
CA PRO A 215 -11.69 27.47 -22.43
C PRO A 215 -10.85 28.68 -22.87
N PRO A 216 -11.08 29.89 -22.31
CA PRO A 216 -10.47 31.10 -22.83
C PRO A 216 -8.95 30.98 -22.76
N GLU A 217 -8.33 31.13 -23.93
CA GLU A 217 -6.89 30.97 -24.07
C GLU A 217 -6.17 32.27 -23.72
N TYR A 218 -5.12 32.12 -22.93
CA TYR A 218 -4.31 33.22 -22.46
C TYR A 218 -2.86 33.10 -22.96
N GLU A 219 -2.31 34.21 -23.43
CA GLU A 219 -0.94 34.30 -23.96
C GLU A 219 0.11 34.33 -22.84
N ILE A 220 1.35 33.96 -23.16
CA ILE A 220 2.48 34.06 -22.22
C ILE A 220 2.76 35.54 -21.92
N GLY A 221 2.76 35.90 -20.63
CA GLY A 221 2.85 37.27 -20.14
C GLY A 221 1.51 37.97 -19.95
N GLN A 222 0.38 37.35 -20.33
CA GLN A 222 -0.95 37.90 -20.08
C GLN A 222 -1.30 37.87 -18.58
N HIS A 223 -1.93 38.94 -18.11
CA HIS A 223 -2.57 38.99 -16.79
C HIS A 223 -4.01 38.45 -16.88
N VAL A 224 -4.35 37.58 -15.93
CA VAL A 224 -5.67 36.98 -15.74
C VAL A 224 -5.99 37.11 -14.26
N ASP A 225 -6.83 38.08 -13.90
CA ASP A 225 -7.12 38.41 -12.49
C ASP A 225 -5.81 38.66 -11.68
N ASP A 226 -5.49 37.87 -10.66
CA ASP A 226 -4.29 37.99 -9.81
C ASP A 226 -3.09 37.18 -10.34
N PHE A 227 -3.16 36.68 -11.58
CA PHE A 227 -2.20 35.73 -12.14
C PHE A 227 -1.55 36.22 -13.43
N VAL A 228 -0.22 36.07 -13.53
CA VAL A 228 0.53 36.24 -14.79
C VAL A 228 0.84 34.88 -15.37
N ILE A 229 0.38 34.61 -16.59
CA ILE A 229 0.65 33.37 -17.32
C ILE A 229 2.13 33.33 -17.73
N LEU A 230 2.83 32.24 -17.39
CA LEU A 230 4.25 32.05 -17.71
C LEU A 230 4.48 30.99 -18.79
N GLN A 231 3.70 29.91 -18.76
CA GLN A 231 3.87 28.75 -19.66
C GLN A 231 2.59 27.90 -19.65
N THR A 232 2.21 27.30 -20.78
CA THR A 232 1.18 26.24 -20.81
C THR A 232 1.80 24.94 -20.29
N LEU A 233 1.20 24.33 -19.28
CA LEU A 233 1.60 23.02 -18.72
C LEU A 233 0.83 21.86 -19.37
N GLY A 234 -0.42 22.09 -19.76
CA GLY A 234 -1.26 21.11 -20.47
C GLY A 234 -2.44 21.77 -21.19
N SER A 235 -2.91 21.13 -22.25
CA SER A 235 -4.15 21.44 -22.97
C SER A 235 -5.04 20.21 -22.95
N GLY A 236 -6.34 20.42 -23.17
CA GLY A 236 -7.34 19.39 -23.40
C GLY A 236 -8.68 20.07 -23.66
N ALA A 237 -9.58 19.37 -24.35
CA ALA A 237 -10.81 19.93 -24.92
C ALA A 237 -11.72 20.74 -23.96
N PHE A 238 -11.63 20.51 -22.63
CA PHE A 238 -12.52 21.11 -21.62
C PHE A 238 -11.81 22.01 -20.60
N ALA A 239 -10.47 21.96 -20.52
CA ALA A 239 -9.70 22.78 -19.58
C ALA A 239 -8.24 22.94 -20.02
N LYS A 240 -7.67 24.13 -19.80
CA LYS A 240 -6.26 24.44 -20.10
C LYS A 240 -5.51 24.75 -18.82
N VAL A 241 -4.34 24.14 -18.63
CA VAL A 241 -3.55 24.25 -17.39
C VAL A 241 -2.28 25.05 -17.64
N TYR A 242 -2.12 26.13 -16.91
CA TYR A 242 -1.00 27.06 -17.03
C TYR A 242 -0.11 27.05 -15.79
N LEU A 243 1.20 27.23 -15.98
CA LEU A 243 2.08 27.73 -14.95
C LEU A 243 1.87 29.24 -14.89
N ALA A 244 1.44 29.74 -13.72
CA ALA A 244 1.22 31.16 -13.51
C ALA A 244 1.94 31.65 -12.24
N ARG A 245 2.31 32.92 -12.20
CA ARG A 245 2.71 33.62 -10.97
C ARG A 245 1.49 34.35 -10.41
N GLN A 246 1.09 34.04 -9.18
CA GLN A 246 0.16 34.88 -8.44
C GLN A 246 0.90 36.11 -7.92
N ASP A 247 0.50 37.30 -8.33
CA ASP A 247 1.26 38.54 -8.03
C ASP A 247 1.10 38.98 -6.58
N SER A 248 -0.12 38.95 -6.02
CA SER A 248 -0.39 39.31 -4.61
C SER A 248 0.45 38.55 -3.58
N MET A 249 0.84 37.32 -3.90
CA MET A 249 1.62 36.41 -3.06
C MET A 249 3.02 36.09 -3.64
N SER A 250 3.37 36.64 -4.81
CA SER A 250 4.62 36.40 -5.55
C SER A 250 5.03 34.92 -5.65
N ARG A 251 4.07 34.01 -5.86
CA ARG A 251 4.28 32.55 -5.86
C ARG A 251 3.88 31.90 -7.18
N LEU A 252 4.51 30.77 -7.51
CA LEU A 252 4.10 29.93 -8.64
C LEU A 252 2.91 29.04 -8.28
N VAL A 253 1.95 28.92 -9.19
CA VAL A 253 0.76 28.06 -9.08
C VAL A 253 0.52 27.34 -10.42
N ALA A 254 -0.14 26.18 -10.36
CA ALA A 254 -0.80 25.62 -11.53
C ALA A 254 -2.23 26.18 -11.57
N LEU A 255 -2.60 26.82 -12.68
CA LEU A 255 -3.87 27.49 -12.91
C LEU A 255 -4.64 26.71 -13.99
N LYS A 256 -5.68 25.97 -13.58
CA LYS A 256 -6.60 25.25 -14.46
C LYS A 256 -7.75 26.20 -14.82
N VAL A 257 -7.92 26.45 -16.12
CA VAL A 257 -8.95 27.33 -16.70
C VAL A 257 -9.98 26.45 -17.39
N SER A 258 -11.26 26.58 -17.04
CA SER A 258 -12.37 25.85 -17.68
C SER A 258 -13.62 26.74 -17.83
N THR A 259 -14.65 26.26 -18.53
CA THR A 259 -15.80 27.07 -18.97
C THR A 259 -17.16 26.63 -18.41
N GLY A 260 -17.19 26.07 -17.20
CA GLY A 260 -18.47 25.95 -16.48
C GLY A 260 -18.39 25.25 -15.14
N THR A 261 -19.31 25.63 -14.25
CA THR A 261 -19.41 25.23 -12.84
C THR A 261 -19.45 23.73 -12.62
N GLY A 262 -18.51 23.19 -11.84
CA GLY A 262 -18.54 21.83 -11.31
C GLY A 262 -18.09 21.81 -9.85
N ASP A 263 -18.61 20.87 -9.05
CA ASP A 263 -18.34 20.77 -7.61
C ASP A 263 -16.96 20.19 -7.24
N GLU A 264 -16.14 19.83 -8.25
CA GLU A 264 -14.76 19.34 -8.13
C GLU A 264 -13.92 20.10 -7.07
N PRO A 265 -13.91 21.45 -7.01
CA PRO A 265 -13.10 22.18 -6.03
C PRO A 265 -13.54 21.98 -4.57
N GLN A 266 -14.82 21.70 -4.31
CA GLN A 266 -15.34 21.59 -2.93
C GLN A 266 -14.93 20.28 -2.24
N ALA A 267 -14.72 19.21 -3.00
CA ALA A 267 -14.10 17.99 -2.48
C ALA A 267 -12.59 18.20 -2.30
N LEU A 268 -11.92 18.78 -3.30
CA LEU A 268 -10.47 18.98 -3.30
C LEU A 268 -9.97 19.91 -2.18
N ALA A 269 -10.70 20.99 -1.89
CA ALA A 269 -10.34 21.97 -0.85
C ALA A 269 -10.28 21.40 0.57
N GLN A 270 -10.79 20.18 0.80
CA GLN A 270 -10.72 19.51 2.10
C GLN A 270 -9.37 18.83 2.35
N PHE A 271 -8.56 18.58 1.31
CA PHE A 271 -7.34 17.79 1.43
C PHE A 271 -6.10 18.63 1.72
N ASP A 272 -5.46 18.31 2.86
CA ASP A 272 -4.07 18.64 3.13
C ASP A 272 -3.34 17.33 3.40
N HIS A 273 -2.62 16.83 2.40
CA HIS A 273 -2.01 15.50 2.41
C HIS A 273 -0.76 15.47 1.49
N PRO A 274 0.38 14.88 1.90
CA PRO A 274 1.62 14.94 1.14
C PRO A 274 1.52 14.37 -0.28
N ASN A 275 0.71 13.33 -0.49
CA ASN A 275 0.54 12.66 -1.79
C ASN A 275 -0.75 13.05 -2.55
N ILE A 276 -1.41 14.14 -2.17
CA ILE A 276 -2.48 14.78 -2.97
C ILE A 276 -1.97 16.15 -3.45
N VAL A 277 -2.42 16.63 -4.61
CA VAL A 277 -2.17 18.01 -5.06
C VAL A 277 -3.11 18.96 -4.31
N ARG A 278 -2.54 19.92 -3.60
CA ARG A 278 -3.31 20.88 -2.80
C ARG A 278 -3.92 21.96 -3.68
N VAL A 279 -5.25 21.98 -3.79
CA VAL A 279 -5.99 23.16 -4.25
C VAL A 279 -5.82 24.29 -3.24
N TYR A 280 -5.63 25.52 -3.72
CA TYR A 280 -5.59 26.70 -2.85
C TYR A 280 -6.97 27.35 -2.72
N ASP A 281 -7.63 27.62 -3.85
CA ASP A 281 -8.87 28.38 -3.95
C ASP A 281 -9.41 28.30 -5.40
N GLN A 282 -10.63 28.79 -5.64
CA GLN A 282 -11.27 28.88 -6.96
C GLN A 282 -11.88 30.26 -7.19
N ARG A 283 -11.93 30.72 -8.43
CA ARG A 283 -12.58 32.00 -8.81
C ARG A 283 -13.42 31.83 -10.07
N MET A 284 -14.54 32.55 -10.13
CA MET A 284 -15.31 32.74 -11.36
C MET A 284 -14.96 34.12 -11.92
N LEU A 285 -14.68 34.18 -13.22
CA LEU A 285 -14.63 35.41 -14.01
C LEU A 285 -15.92 35.53 -14.81
N ASP A 286 -16.42 36.76 -14.95
CA ASP A 286 -17.63 37.05 -15.73
C ASP A 286 -17.32 37.37 -17.21
N ASP A 287 -16.15 37.95 -17.50
CA ASP A 287 -15.73 38.38 -18.85
C ASP A 287 -14.22 38.20 -19.08
N PRO A 288 -13.78 37.28 -19.98
CA PRO A 288 -14.59 36.20 -20.54
C PRO A 288 -15.04 35.23 -19.43
N PRO A 289 -16.23 34.61 -19.55
CA PRO A 289 -16.76 33.73 -18.52
C PRO A 289 -15.88 32.49 -18.33
N ALA A 290 -15.22 32.39 -17.17
CA ALA A 290 -14.21 31.38 -16.89
C ALA A 290 -14.24 30.91 -15.43
N HIS A 291 -14.01 29.62 -15.21
CA HIS A 291 -13.77 29.02 -13.90
C HIS A 291 -12.27 28.76 -13.73
N LEU A 292 -11.65 29.52 -12.83
CA LEU A 292 -10.25 29.39 -12.45
C LEU A 292 -10.13 28.50 -11.21
N LEU A 293 -9.35 27.43 -11.30
CA LEU A 293 -8.93 26.62 -10.16
C LEU A 293 -7.41 26.71 -10.03
N TYR A 294 -6.90 27.24 -8.90
CA TYR A 294 -5.47 27.40 -8.69
C TYR A 294 -4.95 26.52 -7.55
N MET A 295 -3.89 25.77 -7.85
CA MET A 295 -3.38 24.67 -7.04
C MET A 295 -1.86 24.64 -6.97
N GLN A 296 -1.32 23.79 -6.10
CA GLN A 296 0.11 23.62 -5.89
C GLN A 296 0.81 23.17 -7.17
N PHE A 297 1.73 23.98 -7.69
CA PHE A 297 2.56 23.62 -8.84
C PHE A 297 3.56 22.52 -8.45
N HIS A 298 3.69 21.51 -9.32
CA HIS A 298 4.63 20.41 -9.17
C HIS A 298 5.45 20.23 -10.47
N PRO A 299 6.75 20.58 -10.46
CA PRO A 299 7.54 20.71 -11.68
C PRO A 299 8.21 19.40 -12.17
N GLY A 300 7.96 18.27 -11.52
CA GLY A 300 8.57 16.98 -11.90
C GLY A 300 7.90 16.28 -13.08
N GLY A 301 6.87 16.87 -13.70
CA GLY A 301 6.09 16.22 -14.76
C GLY A 301 5.11 15.20 -14.20
N THR A 302 4.75 14.20 -15.01
CA THR A 302 3.71 13.20 -14.71
C THR A 302 4.28 11.78 -14.66
N LEU A 303 3.48 10.81 -14.17
CA LEU A 303 3.79 9.39 -14.39
C LEU A 303 3.55 8.94 -15.83
N ALA A 304 2.82 9.69 -16.67
CA ALA A 304 2.72 9.40 -18.11
C ALA A 304 4.07 9.61 -18.82
N ASP A 305 4.85 10.63 -18.45
CA ASP A 305 6.24 10.81 -18.91
C ASP A 305 7.11 9.58 -18.55
N VAL A 306 6.88 8.97 -17.39
CA VAL A 306 7.59 7.77 -16.93
C VAL A 306 7.13 6.53 -17.69
N VAL A 307 5.82 6.30 -17.86
CA VAL A 307 5.28 5.20 -18.66
C VAL A 307 5.82 5.25 -20.09
N ASN A 308 5.85 6.43 -20.71
CA ASN A 308 6.36 6.61 -22.07
C ASN A 308 7.87 6.33 -22.18
N LEU A 309 8.67 6.64 -21.14
CA LEU A 309 10.08 6.21 -21.09
C LEU A 309 10.21 4.69 -20.92
N VAL A 310 9.38 4.06 -20.07
CA VAL A 310 9.39 2.62 -19.80
C VAL A 310 9.01 1.80 -21.04
N LYS A 311 8.02 2.25 -21.83
CA LYS A 311 7.64 1.65 -23.12
C LYS A 311 8.84 1.46 -24.06
N HIS A 312 9.77 2.42 -24.05
CA HIS A 312 10.96 2.44 -24.91
C HIS A 312 12.24 1.90 -24.23
N THR A 313 12.15 1.35 -23.01
CA THR A 313 13.31 0.89 -22.22
C THR A 313 13.24 -0.62 -21.96
N GLY A 314 14.32 -1.34 -22.26
CA GLY A 314 14.43 -2.79 -22.05
C GLY A 314 14.28 -3.19 -20.57
N PRO A 315 13.61 -4.31 -20.22
CA PRO A 315 13.32 -4.65 -18.82
C PRO A 315 14.53 -4.75 -17.89
N THR A 316 15.71 -5.08 -18.40
CA THR A 316 16.98 -5.15 -17.66
C THR A 316 17.52 -3.78 -17.23
N ASP A 317 17.16 -2.73 -17.98
CA ASP A 317 17.78 -1.41 -17.87
C ASP A 317 16.92 -0.49 -16.98
N ARG A 318 15.75 -1.00 -16.54
CA ARG A 318 14.79 -0.26 -15.71
C ARG A 318 15.26 -0.18 -14.26
N SER A 319 15.25 1.03 -13.71
CA SER A 319 15.63 1.33 -12.33
C SER A 319 14.94 2.59 -11.84
N GLY A 320 14.92 2.84 -10.53
CA GLY A 320 14.29 4.04 -9.96
C GLY A 320 14.91 5.37 -10.43
N ASP A 321 16.13 5.35 -10.99
CA ASP A 321 16.73 6.53 -11.63
C ASP A 321 15.95 7.01 -12.86
N MET A 322 15.20 6.13 -13.56
CA MET A 322 14.33 6.54 -14.68
C MET A 322 13.28 7.59 -14.28
N ILE A 323 12.74 7.49 -13.06
CA ILE A 323 11.78 8.46 -12.52
C ILE A 323 12.48 9.82 -12.37
N LEU A 324 13.71 9.82 -11.85
CA LEU A 324 14.52 11.02 -11.72
C LEU A 324 14.91 11.62 -13.08
N GLN A 325 15.19 10.80 -14.08
CA GLN A 325 15.46 11.28 -15.45
C GLN A 325 14.25 11.98 -16.07
N CYS A 326 13.02 11.52 -15.83
CA CYS A 326 11.82 12.24 -16.25
C CYS A 326 11.61 13.53 -15.45
N VAL A 327 11.78 13.48 -14.12
CA VAL A 327 11.71 14.65 -13.23
C VAL A 327 12.70 15.74 -13.66
N ASP A 328 13.96 15.38 -13.90
CA ASP A 328 15.02 16.34 -14.22
C ASP A 328 14.83 16.96 -15.62
N ARG A 329 14.32 16.18 -16.59
CA ARG A 329 13.86 16.73 -17.89
C ARG A 329 12.72 17.73 -17.71
N SER A 330 11.79 17.49 -16.79
CA SER A 330 10.65 18.38 -16.52
C SER A 330 11.04 19.64 -15.73
N LEU A 331 11.95 19.52 -14.77
CA LEU A 331 12.57 20.65 -14.06
C LEU A 331 13.27 21.59 -15.05
N LEU A 332 14.06 21.04 -15.99
CA LEU A 332 14.70 21.82 -17.05
C LEU A 332 13.67 22.49 -17.99
N ARG A 333 12.60 21.78 -18.40
CA ARG A 333 11.49 22.33 -19.22
C ARG A 333 10.73 23.47 -18.53
N THR A 334 10.73 23.53 -17.20
CA THR A 334 10.02 24.53 -16.38
C THR A 334 10.97 25.52 -15.69
N ALA A 335 12.25 25.56 -16.11
CA ALA A 335 13.30 26.42 -15.60
C ALA A 335 13.50 26.35 -14.06
N GLN A 336 13.25 25.19 -13.46
CA GLN A 336 13.43 24.93 -12.03
C GLN A 336 14.80 24.29 -11.74
N ALA A 337 15.34 24.55 -10.56
CA ALA A 337 16.60 23.95 -10.12
C ALA A 337 16.43 22.46 -9.76
N VAL A 338 17.43 21.65 -10.13
CA VAL A 338 17.51 20.24 -9.71
C VAL A 338 18.08 20.15 -8.28
N PRO A 339 17.46 19.41 -7.34
CA PRO A 339 18.02 19.25 -5.99
C PRO A 339 19.34 18.47 -5.99
N GLU A 340 20.45 19.16 -5.71
CA GLU A 340 21.80 18.59 -5.72
C GLU A 340 22.09 17.64 -4.54
N GLN A 341 21.45 17.86 -3.37
CA GLN A 341 21.74 17.14 -2.13
C GLN A 341 20.46 16.57 -1.51
N SER A 342 19.92 15.50 -2.13
CA SER A 342 18.69 14.84 -1.66
C SER A 342 18.91 13.36 -1.35
N MET A 343 18.79 13.03 -0.06
CA MET A 343 18.77 11.66 0.45
C MET A 343 17.62 10.83 -0.14
N LEU A 344 16.53 11.47 -0.55
CA LEU A 344 15.38 10.80 -1.14
C LEU A 344 15.64 10.42 -2.61
N ARG A 345 16.12 11.37 -3.42
CA ARG A 345 16.52 11.10 -4.82
C ARG A 345 17.60 10.02 -4.88
N ASP A 346 18.59 10.09 -3.99
CA ASP A 346 19.62 9.04 -3.86
C ASP A 346 19.05 7.67 -3.45
N THR A 347 17.98 7.65 -2.66
CA THR A 347 17.32 6.39 -2.27
C THR A 347 16.48 5.83 -3.41
N LEU A 348 15.73 6.68 -4.12
CA LEU A 348 14.94 6.29 -5.30
C LEU A 348 15.84 5.73 -6.41
N ARG A 349 16.99 6.38 -6.69
CA ARG A 349 18.04 5.92 -7.61
C ARG A 349 18.56 4.51 -7.30
N ARG A 350 18.59 4.10 -6.02
CA ARG A 350 19.05 2.78 -5.58
C ARG A 350 17.98 1.68 -5.67
N LEU A 351 16.72 2.01 -5.98
CA LEU A 351 15.66 1.02 -6.11
C LEU A 351 15.74 0.28 -7.45
N THR A 352 15.61 -1.06 -7.41
CA THR A 352 15.30 -1.85 -8.60
C THR A 352 13.92 -1.47 -9.13
N TRP A 353 13.62 -1.73 -10.40
CA TRP A 353 12.33 -1.31 -10.98
C TRP A 353 11.08 -1.81 -10.20
N PRO A 354 10.98 -3.08 -9.78
CA PRO A 354 9.85 -3.54 -8.96
C PRO A 354 9.74 -2.81 -7.62
N MET A 355 10.87 -2.44 -7.00
CA MET A 355 10.87 -1.63 -5.77
C MET A 355 10.44 -0.18 -6.03
N ALA A 356 10.86 0.42 -7.14
CA ALA A 356 10.46 1.77 -7.51
C ALA A 356 8.94 1.86 -7.79
N VAL A 357 8.37 0.87 -8.48
CA VAL A 357 6.92 0.77 -8.71
C VAL A 357 6.17 0.54 -7.40
N ALA A 358 6.65 -0.36 -6.52
CA ALA A 358 6.04 -0.57 -5.20
C ALA A 358 6.08 0.69 -4.33
N TRP A 359 7.16 1.49 -4.40
CA TRP A 359 7.28 2.76 -3.71
C TRP A 359 6.31 3.84 -4.22
N ILE A 360 6.12 3.95 -5.54
CA ILE A 360 5.06 4.79 -6.13
C ILE A 360 3.68 4.34 -5.60
N GLY A 361 3.41 3.04 -5.64
CA GLY A 361 2.13 2.47 -5.20
C GLY A 361 1.84 2.72 -3.72
N ILE A 362 2.84 2.70 -2.83
CA ILE A 362 2.71 3.07 -1.41
C ILE A 362 2.20 4.50 -1.25
N HIS A 363 2.80 5.46 -1.98
CA HIS A 363 2.40 6.86 -1.91
C HIS A 363 1.00 7.13 -2.48
N LEU A 364 0.62 6.46 -3.58
CA LEU A 364 -0.74 6.54 -4.13
C LEU A 364 -1.77 5.85 -3.23
N SER A 365 -1.41 4.73 -2.60
CA SER A 365 -2.26 4.01 -1.64
C SER A 365 -2.64 4.90 -0.45
N ARG A 366 -1.69 5.71 0.07
CA ARG A 366 -1.94 6.72 1.11
C ARG A 366 -2.91 7.80 0.65
N ALA A 367 -2.73 8.32 -0.56
CA ALA A 367 -3.59 9.36 -1.12
C ALA A 367 -5.04 8.87 -1.27
N LEU A 368 -5.23 7.69 -1.87
CA LEU A 368 -6.55 7.06 -2.01
C LEU A 368 -7.17 6.74 -0.65
N GLN A 369 -6.39 6.17 0.29
CA GLN A 369 -6.88 5.91 1.65
C GLN A 369 -7.37 7.19 2.36
N ASN A 370 -6.69 8.33 2.16
CA ASN A 370 -7.10 9.61 2.73
C ASN A 370 -8.43 10.08 2.14
N ALA A 371 -8.59 10.00 0.81
CA ALA A 371 -9.83 10.35 0.11
C ALA A 371 -11.02 9.45 0.48
N HIS A 372 -10.81 8.12 0.41
CA HIS A 372 -11.83 7.11 0.71
C HIS A 372 -12.32 7.23 2.16
N SER A 373 -11.44 7.57 3.12
CA SER A 373 -11.81 7.80 4.52
C SER A 373 -12.78 8.97 4.74
N ARG A 374 -12.95 9.83 3.73
CA ARG A 374 -13.85 10.99 3.73
C ARG A 374 -15.02 10.84 2.74
N GLY A 375 -15.21 9.65 2.17
CA GLY A 375 -16.25 9.37 1.18
C GLY A 375 -15.99 9.90 -0.23
N VAL A 376 -14.78 10.42 -0.50
CA VAL A 376 -14.40 10.93 -1.83
C VAL A 376 -13.71 9.82 -2.62
N MET A 377 -14.22 9.52 -3.81
CA MET A 377 -13.61 8.60 -4.79
C MET A 377 -12.91 9.41 -5.88
N HIS A 378 -11.83 8.90 -6.46
CA HIS A 378 -11.06 9.57 -7.50
C HIS A 378 -11.65 9.40 -8.89
N ARG A 379 -12.11 8.17 -9.20
CA ARG A 379 -12.78 7.68 -10.42
C ARG A 379 -11.96 7.72 -11.71
N ASP A 380 -10.93 8.58 -11.80
CA ASP A 380 -10.04 8.71 -12.97
C ASP A 380 -8.56 8.52 -12.59
N VAL A 381 -8.19 7.40 -11.97
CA VAL A 381 -6.79 7.13 -11.57
C VAL A 381 -5.99 6.62 -12.78
N LYS A 382 -5.14 7.48 -13.35
CA LYS A 382 -4.29 7.19 -14.53
C LYS A 382 -2.93 7.91 -14.44
N PRO A 383 -1.89 7.50 -15.20
CA PRO A 383 -0.54 8.07 -15.12
C PRO A 383 -0.45 9.59 -15.30
N ALA A 384 -1.32 10.18 -16.14
CA ALA A 384 -1.37 11.63 -16.35
C ALA A 384 -1.83 12.40 -15.09
N ASN A 385 -2.75 11.82 -14.31
CA ASN A 385 -3.33 12.43 -13.11
C ASN A 385 -2.44 12.21 -11.86
N VAL A 386 -1.19 11.77 -12.04
CA VAL A 386 -0.20 11.68 -10.97
C VAL A 386 1.00 12.56 -11.32
N LEU A 387 1.12 13.69 -10.64
CA LEU A 387 2.23 14.63 -10.77
C LEU A 387 3.42 14.19 -9.91
N LEU A 388 4.63 14.56 -10.32
CA LEU A 388 5.86 14.33 -9.57
C LEU A 388 6.40 15.65 -8.97
N SER A 389 6.91 15.59 -7.74
CA SER A 389 7.71 16.68 -7.17
C SER A 389 9.13 16.69 -7.75
N ALA A 390 9.91 17.76 -7.48
CA ALA A 390 11.34 17.83 -7.80
C ALA A 390 12.17 16.70 -7.15
N GLU A 391 11.64 16.07 -6.11
CA GLU A 391 12.22 14.94 -5.38
C GLU A 391 11.72 13.57 -5.89
N GLY A 392 10.87 13.54 -6.92
CA GLY A 392 10.25 12.32 -7.45
C GLY A 392 9.07 11.78 -6.63
N ILE A 393 8.55 12.52 -5.65
CA ILE A 393 7.39 12.11 -4.84
C ILE A 393 6.11 12.22 -5.70
N PRO A 394 5.34 11.13 -5.89
CA PRO A 394 4.09 11.17 -6.65
C PRO A 394 2.95 11.79 -5.84
N LYS A 395 2.08 12.53 -6.55
CA LYS A 395 0.94 13.26 -6.01
C LYS A 395 -0.26 13.15 -6.92
N LEU A 396 -1.38 12.70 -6.36
CA LEU A 396 -2.63 12.48 -7.08
C LEU A 396 -3.38 13.82 -7.31
N ALA A 397 -3.83 14.06 -8.54
CA ALA A 397 -4.44 15.29 -9.04
C ALA A 397 -5.75 14.98 -9.80
N ASP A 398 -6.57 16.01 -10.07
CA ASP A 398 -7.74 15.93 -10.95
C ASP A 398 -8.76 14.83 -10.57
N PHE A 399 -9.27 14.91 -9.33
CA PHE A 399 -10.33 14.04 -8.82
C PHE A 399 -11.64 14.26 -9.59
N ASN A 400 -12.17 13.23 -10.26
CA ASN A 400 -13.36 13.35 -11.08
C ASN A 400 -14.65 13.19 -10.25
N VAL A 401 -15.03 14.25 -9.54
CA VAL A 401 -16.20 14.31 -8.64
C VAL A 401 -17.54 14.22 -9.39
N SER A 402 -17.57 14.49 -10.71
CA SER A 402 -18.78 14.69 -11.53
C SER A 402 -19.87 13.60 -11.39
N PHE A 403 -19.48 12.35 -11.18
CA PHE A 403 -20.40 11.21 -10.95
C PHE A 403 -21.26 11.31 -9.66
N ALA A 404 -21.08 12.34 -8.82
CA ALA A 404 -21.82 12.52 -7.57
C ALA A 404 -23.03 13.48 -7.65
N GLY A 405 -23.28 14.13 -8.80
CA GLY A 405 -24.36 15.11 -8.97
C GLY A 405 -25.04 15.04 -10.33
N SER A 406 -26.20 15.68 -10.47
CA SER A 406 -27.08 15.58 -11.66
C SER A 406 -26.57 16.24 -12.95
N ALA A 407 -25.30 16.64 -13.01
CA ALA A 407 -24.63 17.10 -14.24
C ALA A 407 -24.05 15.88 -14.98
N GLY A 408 -24.93 15.11 -15.62
CA GLY A 408 -24.62 13.79 -16.17
C GLY A 408 -23.57 13.78 -17.30
N ARG A 409 -22.72 12.73 -17.27
CA ARG A 409 -21.87 12.14 -18.33
C ARG A 409 -21.02 13.04 -19.26
N ALA A 410 -21.06 14.37 -19.20
CA ALA A 410 -20.22 15.24 -20.05
C ALA A 410 -18.71 14.93 -19.93
N GLY A 411 -18.25 14.51 -18.75
CA GLY A 411 -16.88 14.04 -18.51
C GLY A 411 -16.53 12.67 -19.10
N ALA A 412 -17.48 11.94 -19.69
CA ALA A 412 -17.18 10.72 -20.46
C ALA A 412 -16.53 11.08 -21.80
N ALA A 413 -17.00 12.16 -22.46
CA ALA A 413 -16.41 12.70 -23.68
C ALA A 413 -14.92 13.08 -23.51
N SER A 414 -14.53 13.57 -22.33
CA SER A 414 -13.12 13.86 -21.99
C SER A 414 -12.26 12.64 -21.63
N SER A 415 -12.84 11.44 -21.58
CA SER A 415 -12.18 10.21 -21.12
C SER A 415 -12.00 9.17 -22.23
N PHE A 416 -12.32 9.53 -23.47
CA PHE A 416 -12.78 8.63 -24.56
C PHE A 416 -11.75 7.65 -25.18
N GLY A 417 -10.57 7.56 -24.59
CA GLY A 417 -9.53 6.63 -25.01
C GLY A 417 -8.69 6.19 -23.81
N GLY A 418 -7.70 7.02 -23.44
CA GLY A 418 -6.74 6.66 -22.40
C GLY A 418 -7.36 6.16 -21.09
N SER A 419 -8.46 6.76 -20.62
CA SER A 419 -9.03 6.45 -19.29
C SER A 419 -9.73 5.09 -19.23
N ILE A 420 -10.38 4.62 -20.31
CA ILE A 420 -11.14 3.36 -20.32
C ILE A 420 -10.26 2.14 -20.05
N GLY A 421 -8.98 2.22 -20.43
CA GLY A 421 -7.98 1.19 -20.17
C GLY A 421 -7.70 0.95 -18.68
N TYR A 422 -7.92 1.94 -17.82
CA TYR A 422 -7.72 1.83 -16.36
C TYR A 422 -9.01 1.48 -15.60
N MET A 423 -10.19 1.76 -16.19
CA MET A 423 -11.47 1.57 -15.52
C MET A 423 -11.72 0.13 -15.04
N ALA A 424 -12.36 0.02 -13.87
CA ALA A 424 -12.80 -1.24 -13.29
C ALA A 424 -14.07 -1.79 -13.96
N PRO A 425 -14.31 -3.12 -13.93
CA PRO A 425 -15.52 -3.76 -14.49
C PRO A 425 -16.84 -3.09 -14.10
N GLU A 426 -17.03 -2.75 -12.83
CA GLU A 426 -18.23 -2.08 -12.32
C GLU A 426 -18.36 -0.64 -12.83
N HIS A 427 -17.24 0.06 -13.03
CA HIS A 427 -17.23 1.40 -13.63
C HIS A 427 -17.59 1.34 -15.12
N LEU A 428 -17.01 0.38 -15.86
CA LEU A 428 -17.35 0.11 -17.26
C LEU A 428 -18.84 -0.21 -17.45
N ARG A 429 -19.41 -1.10 -16.61
CA ARG A 429 -20.86 -1.38 -16.59
C ARG A 429 -21.70 -0.14 -16.29
N ALA A 430 -21.29 0.68 -15.32
CA ALA A 430 -22.06 1.84 -14.87
C ALA A 430 -22.16 2.95 -15.94
N ILE A 431 -21.19 3.07 -16.85
CA ILE A 431 -21.30 3.99 -17.99
C ILE A 431 -22.11 3.35 -19.11
N SER A 432 -21.94 2.04 -19.38
CA SER A 432 -22.60 1.30 -20.47
C SER A 432 -24.13 1.40 -20.42
N ALA A 433 -24.72 2.02 -21.44
CA ALA A 433 -26.15 2.35 -21.47
C ALA A 433 -27.10 1.14 -21.59
N THR A 434 -26.57 -0.08 -21.82
CA THR A 434 -27.34 -1.32 -21.97
C THR A 434 -27.45 -2.15 -20.68
N ALA A 435 -26.80 -1.74 -19.59
CA ALA A 435 -26.82 -2.49 -18.34
C ALA A 435 -28.16 -2.39 -17.59
N VAL A 436 -29.00 -3.44 -17.69
CA VAL A 436 -30.28 -3.57 -16.97
C VAL A 436 -30.11 -3.61 -15.44
N SER A 437 -28.91 -3.94 -14.96
CA SER A 437 -28.53 -3.90 -13.54
C SER A 437 -28.30 -2.48 -13.03
N VAL A 438 -28.89 -2.15 -11.88
CA VAL A 438 -28.59 -0.93 -11.11
C VAL A 438 -27.06 -0.79 -10.92
N PRO A 439 -26.48 0.42 -10.96
CA PRO A 439 -25.10 0.61 -10.55
C PRO A 439 -24.88 0.07 -9.14
N GLU A 440 -24.01 -0.94 -9.02
CA GLU A 440 -23.30 -1.19 -7.78
C GLU A 440 -22.45 0.07 -7.51
N ASP A 441 -22.53 0.65 -6.30
CA ASP A 441 -21.90 1.94 -6.02
C ASP A 441 -20.40 1.90 -6.34
N VAL A 442 -19.98 2.66 -7.37
CA VAL A 442 -18.59 2.73 -7.85
C VAL A 442 -17.73 3.44 -6.80
N GLY A 443 -17.27 2.63 -5.83
CA GLY A 443 -16.55 3.03 -4.64
C GLY A 443 -15.06 2.71 -4.68
N ALA A 444 -14.45 2.64 -3.50
CA ALA A 444 -13.00 2.56 -3.31
C ALA A 444 -12.29 1.47 -4.11
N ALA A 445 -12.92 0.31 -4.30
CA ALA A 445 -12.38 -0.83 -5.04
C ALA A 445 -12.13 -0.54 -6.54
N ALA A 446 -12.82 0.45 -7.13
CA ALA A 446 -12.61 0.88 -8.51
C ALA A 446 -11.34 1.72 -8.66
N ASP A 447 -11.06 2.61 -7.72
CA ASP A 447 -9.83 3.42 -7.69
C ASP A 447 -8.59 2.53 -7.47
N LEU A 448 -8.70 1.55 -6.57
CA LEU A 448 -7.61 0.61 -6.28
C LEU A 448 -7.32 -0.33 -7.47
N TYR A 449 -8.36 -0.74 -8.20
CA TYR A 449 -8.21 -1.49 -9.46
C TYR A 449 -7.51 -0.63 -10.53
N SER A 450 -7.95 0.62 -10.69
CA SER A 450 -7.37 1.57 -11.66
C SER A 450 -5.90 1.88 -11.34
N MET A 451 -5.57 2.04 -10.05
CA MET A 451 -4.19 2.14 -9.55
C MET A 451 -3.38 0.86 -9.84
N ALA A 452 -3.98 -0.32 -9.75
CA ALA A 452 -3.29 -1.57 -10.07
C ALA A 452 -2.96 -1.70 -11.57
N ILE A 453 -3.82 -1.20 -12.46
CA ILE A 453 -3.51 -1.10 -13.90
C ILE A 453 -2.34 -0.12 -14.13
N LEU A 454 -2.37 1.05 -13.50
CA LEU A 454 -1.28 2.06 -13.55
C LEU A 454 0.06 1.46 -13.08
N LEU A 455 0.07 0.74 -11.96
CA LEU A 455 1.28 0.10 -11.42
C LEU A 455 1.77 -1.08 -12.29
N TRP A 456 0.87 -1.85 -12.89
CA TRP A 456 1.22 -2.92 -13.84
C TRP A 456 1.83 -2.35 -15.12
N GLU A 457 1.27 -1.27 -15.64
CA GLU A 457 1.77 -0.57 -16.82
C GLU A 457 3.14 0.08 -16.57
N LEU A 458 3.35 0.70 -15.41
CA LEU A 458 4.70 1.13 -14.99
C LEU A 458 5.67 -0.04 -14.89
N TRP A 459 5.28 -1.16 -14.28
CA TRP A 459 6.17 -2.31 -14.11
C TRP A 459 6.60 -2.91 -15.46
N GLN A 460 5.62 -3.22 -16.33
CA GLN A 460 5.83 -3.98 -17.55
C GLN A 460 6.03 -3.12 -18.80
N GLY A 461 5.64 -1.85 -18.79
CA GLY A 461 5.60 -0.97 -19.97
C GLY A 461 4.36 -1.15 -20.85
N ARG A 462 3.37 -1.95 -20.41
CA ARG A 462 2.12 -2.20 -21.13
C ARG A 462 1.01 -2.58 -20.15
N ARG A 463 -0.24 -2.27 -20.49
CA ARG A 463 -1.42 -2.58 -19.66
C ARG A 463 -1.60 -4.11 -19.50
N PRO A 464 -2.20 -4.56 -18.38
CA PRO A 464 -2.45 -5.98 -18.10
C PRO A 464 -3.43 -6.63 -19.08
N PHE A 465 -4.41 -5.87 -19.56
CA PHE A 465 -5.43 -6.29 -20.53
C PHE A 465 -5.25 -5.52 -21.83
N SER A 466 -5.43 -6.20 -22.96
CA SER A 466 -5.35 -5.62 -24.32
C SER A 466 -6.54 -6.07 -25.15
N CYS A 467 -7.27 -5.14 -25.75
CA CYS A 467 -8.36 -5.47 -26.67
C CYS A 467 -7.82 -5.95 -28.04
N THR A 468 -8.70 -6.52 -28.85
CA THR A 468 -8.35 -7.13 -30.14
C THR A 468 -9.11 -6.46 -31.29
N GLY A 469 -8.39 -5.74 -32.14
CA GLY A 469 -8.97 -4.93 -33.21
C GLY A 469 -9.25 -3.48 -32.77
N SER A 470 -9.79 -2.68 -33.68
CA SER A 470 -10.30 -1.34 -33.37
C SER A 470 -11.78 -1.42 -32.97
N PRO A 471 -12.23 -0.71 -31.91
CA PRO A 471 -13.66 -0.62 -31.60
C PRO A 471 -14.41 0.14 -32.70
N GLN A 472 -15.65 -0.28 -33.01
CA GLN A 472 -16.48 0.33 -34.05
C GLN A 472 -17.45 1.40 -33.51
N SER A 473 -17.76 1.34 -32.21
CA SER A 473 -18.52 2.34 -31.44
C SER A 473 -17.98 2.43 -30.01
N TRP A 474 -18.43 3.42 -29.25
CA TRP A 474 -18.05 3.52 -27.82
C TRP A 474 -18.57 2.34 -26.99
N ILE A 475 -19.75 1.81 -27.32
CA ILE A 475 -20.33 0.62 -26.66
C ILE A 475 -19.45 -0.61 -26.92
N ASP A 476 -18.96 -0.79 -28.15
CA ASP A 476 -18.03 -1.88 -28.49
C ASP A 476 -16.70 -1.75 -27.72
N ALA A 477 -16.20 -0.54 -27.52
CA ALA A 477 -14.98 -0.32 -26.73
C ALA A 477 -15.17 -0.75 -25.27
N VAL A 478 -16.30 -0.40 -24.64
CA VAL A 478 -16.63 -0.82 -23.27
C VAL A 478 -16.80 -2.34 -23.18
N GLU A 479 -17.49 -2.95 -24.14
CA GLU A 479 -17.75 -4.39 -24.14
C GLU A 479 -16.48 -5.20 -24.39
N GLN A 480 -15.61 -4.79 -25.32
CA GLN A 480 -14.28 -5.39 -25.51
C GLN A 480 -13.44 -5.29 -24.22
N GLN A 481 -13.46 -4.15 -23.53
CA GLN A 481 -12.75 -3.95 -22.26
C GLN A 481 -13.33 -4.83 -21.14
N LEU A 482 -14.64 -5.06 -21.10
CA LEU A 482 -15.29 -6.00 -20.17
C LEU A 482 -14.92 -7.47 -20.48
N GLN A 483 -15.01 -7.89 -21.74
CA GLN A 483 -14.68 -9.25 -22.17
C GLN A 483 -13.21 -9.58 -21.91
N ALA A 484 -12.29 -8.64 -22.19
CA ALA A 484 -10.86 -8.76 -21.91
C ALA A 484 -10.53 -8.92 -20.41
N ARG A 485 -11.47 -8.62 -19.50
CA ARG A 485 -11.32 -8.80 -18.04
C ARG A 485 -12.09 -10.01 -17.50
N GLN A 486 -13.11 -10.52 -18.19
CA GLN A 486 -13.99 -11.60 -17.70
C GLN A 486 -13.37 -13.01 -17.74
N GLY A 487 -12.43 -13.27 -18.67
CA GLY A 487 -11.88 -14.61 -18.89
C GLY A 487 -10.38 -14.67 -19.15
N PHE A 488 -9.64 -13.59 -18.85
CA PHE A 488 -8.20 -13.49 -19.15
C PHE A 488 -7.32 -13.85 -17.94
N GLU A 489 -6.67 -15.01 -18.00
CA GLU A 489 -5.57 -15.31 -17.07
C GLU A 489 -4.35 -14.44 -17.42
N LEU A 490 -4.03 -13.46 -16.57
CA LEU A 490 -2.83 -12.63 -16.72
C LEU A 490 -1.58 -13.53 -16.82
N PRO A 491 -0.68 -13.32 -17.79
CA PRO A 491 0.46 -14.20 -18.05
C PRO A 491 1.42 -14.23 -16.85
N ILE A 492 1.74 -15.42 -16.36
CA ILE A 492 2.62 -15.63 -15.19
C ILE A 492 4.03 -15.19 -15.54
N TYR A 493 4.63 -14.32 -14.72
CA TYR A 493 6.00 -13.86 -14.92
C TYR A 493 6.98 -14.66 -14.05
N GLU A 494 7.73 -15.59 -14.67
CA GLU A 494 8.70 -16.46 -13.98
C GLU A 494 9.96 -15.70 -13.55
N SER A 495 9.83 -14.81 -12.56
CA SER A 495 10.94 -14.09 -11.95
C SER A 495 11.54 -14.85 -10.76
N ASN A 496 12.86 -15.02 -10.78
CA ASN A 496 13.61 -15.51 -9.62
C ASN A 496 13.65 -14.48 -8.47
N ASP A 497 13.38 -13.20 -8.75
CA ASP A 497 13.31 -12.16 -7.73
C ASP A 497 12.03 -12.28 -6.87
N VAL A 498 12.20 -12.11 -5.56
CA VAL A 498 11.13 -12.14 -4.57
C VAL A 498 10.26 -10.88 -4.64
N VAL A 499 10.84 -9.71 -4.93
CA VAL A 499 10.09 -8.44 -5.00
C VAL A 499 9.13 -8.48 -6.19
N SER A 500 9.62 -8.89 -7.36
CA SER A 500 8.84 -9.07 -8.59
C SER A 500 7.62 -9.97 -8.38
N ARG A 501 7.81 -11.17 -7.79
CA ARG A 501 6.71 -12.11 -7.57
C ARG A 501 5.71 -11.62 -6.51
N LEU A 502 6.17 -10.91 -5.48
CA LEU A 502 5.27 -10.26 -4.52
C LEU A 502 4.47 -9.14 -5.17
N LEU A 503 5.11 -8.26 -5.94
CA LEU A 503 4.44 -7.19 -6.68
C LEU A 503 3.39 -7.75 -7.64
N GLU A 504 3.75 -8.76 -8.44
CA GLU A 504 2.83 -9.43 -9.37
C GLU A 504 1.61 -10.01 -8.64
N GLN A 505 1.83 -10.72 -7.52
CA GLN A 505 0.73 -11.27 -6.72
C GLN A 505 -0.18 -10.17 -6.17
N ILE A 506 0.38 -9.06 -5.66
CA ILE A 506 -0.39 -7.94 -5.10
C ILE A 506 -1.22 -7.25 -6.19
N LEU A 507 -0.66 -7.07 -7.39
CA LEU A 507 -1.40 -6.50 -8.52
C LEU A 507 -2.48 -7.48 -9.04
N ARG A 508 -2.21 -8.79 -9.09
CA ARG A 508 -3.24 -9.81 -9.42
C ARG A 508 -4.40 -9.80 -8.42
N ASP A 509 -4.12 -9.71 -7.12
CA ASP A 509 -5.13 -9.60 -6.07
C ASP A 509 -5.95 -8.29 -6.18
N ALA A 510 -5.35 -7.21 -6.68
CA ALA A 510 -6.05 -5.95 -6.93
C ALA A 510 -6.87 -5.94 -8.24
N LEU A 511 -6.46 -6.73 -9.23
CA LEU A 511 -7.07 -6.83 -10.57
C LEU A 511 -8.14 -7.92 -10.70
N GLN A 512 -8.59 -8.52 -9.59
CA GLN A 512 -9.70 -9.48 -9.59
C GLN A 512 -10.97 -8.87 -10.21
N PHE A 513 -11.70 -9.67 -10.99
CA PHE A 513 -12.88 -9.16 -11.70
C PHE A 513 -14.00 -8.73 -10.75
N ASP A 514 -14.26 -9.53 -9.72
CA ASP A 514 -15.22 -9.27 -8.65
C ASP A 514 -14.63 -8.29 -7.60
N PRO A 515 -15.30 -7.16 -7.30
CA PRO A 515 -14.80 -6.19 -6.31
C PRO A 515 -14.73 -6.72 -4.88
N GLU A 516 -15.55 -7.72 -4.47
CA GLU A 516 -15.46 -8.28 -3.10
C GLU A 516 -14.18 -9.08 -2.86
N GLN A 517 -13.57 -9.58 -3.95
CA GLN A 517 -12.36 -10.40 -3.95
C GLN A 517 -11.07 -9.58 -4.04
N ARG A 518 -11.17 -8.26 -4.30
CA ARG A 518 -10.02 -7.34 -4.40
C ARG A 518 -9.46 -6.93 -3.04
N ILE A 519 -8.30 -6.28 -3.09
CA ILE A 519 -7.78 -5.42 -2.01
C ILE A 519 -8.85 -4.40 -1.61
N ARG A 520 -9.19 -4.33 -0.32
CA ARG A 520 -10.38 -3.61 0.19
C ARG A 520 -10.15 -2.14 0.50
N SER A 521 -8.89 -1.73 0.66
CA SER A 521 -8.54 -0.40 1.14
C SER A 521 -7.14 0.02 0.69
N GLY A 522 -6.89 1.33 0.62
CA GLY A 522 -5.54 1.85 0.36
C GLY A 522 -4.54 1.43 1.46
N ALA A 523 -4.97 1.36 2.72
CA ALA A 523 -4.11 0.87 3.81
C ALA A 523 -3.66 -0.59 3.62
N GLU A 524 -4.56 -1.48 3.15
CA GLU A 524 -4.21 -2.86 2.81
C GLU A 524 -3.23 -2.90 1.62
N PHE A 525 -3.46 -2.08 0.58
CA PHE A 525 -2.57 -2.01 -0.59
C PHE A 525 -1.18 -1.49 -0.19
N GLU A 526 -1.10 -0.44 0.64
CA GLU A 526 0.16 0.08 1.17
C GLU A 526 0.92 -0.98 1.96
N ALA A 527 0.26 -1.66 2.90
CA ALA A 527 0.88 -2.68 3.73
C ALA A 527 1.36 -3.88 2.90
N ARG A 528 0.58 -4.30 1.90
CA ARG A 528 0.99 -5.32 0.91
C ARG A 528 2.25 -4.89 0.15
N LEU A 529 2.29 -3.68 -0.40
CA LEU A 529 3.45 -3.17 -1.14
C LEU A 529 4.69 -2.95 -0.25
N LYS A 530 4.50 -2.56 1.01
CA LYS A 530 5.57 -2.51 2.02
C LYS A 530 6.23 -3.89 2.24
N LEU A 531 5.53 -5.01 2.07
CA LEU A 531 6.14 -6.35 2.09
C LEU A 531 7.05 -6.61 0.88
N ALA A 532 6.71 -6.09 -0.30
CA ALA A 532 7.56 -6.20 -1.48
C ALA A 532 8.88 -5.44 -1.27
N LEU A 533 8.83 -4.24 -0.66
CA LEU A 533 10.04 -3.49 -0.25
C LEU A 533 10.82 -4.17 0.89
N ASN A 534 10.18 -4.98 1.73
CA ASN A 534 10.79 -5.58 2.93
C ASN A 534 10.66 -7.13 2.95
N PRO A 535 11.49 -7.87 2.18
CA PRO A 535 11.44 -9.34 2.16
C PRO A 535 11.70 -10.04 3.51
N GLU A 536 12.38 -9.40 4.48
CA GLU A 536 12.44 -9.93 5.86
C GLU A 536 11.07 -9.93 6.54
N ALA A 537 10.23 -8.93 6.27
CA ALA A 537 8.88 -8.81 6.82
C ALA A 537 7.89 -9.75 6.12
N ALA A 538 8.01 -9.96 4.80
CA ALA A 538 7.23 -10.97 4.07
C ALA A 538 7.31 -12.35 4.73
N ARG A 539 8.52 -12.77 5.14
CA ARG A 539 8.78 -14.04 5.87
C ARG A 539 8.15 -14.12 7.27
N VAL A 540 7.60 -13.03 7.80
CA VAL A 540 6.89 -13.01 9.10
C VAL A 540 5.41 -13.34 8.94
N PHE A 541 4.78 -12.85 7.86
CA PHE A 541 3.37 -13.11 7.54
C PHE A 541 3.17 -14.37 6.68
N ASP A 542 4.19 -14.77 5.90
CA ASP A 542 4.23 -16.05 5.20
C ASP A 542 5.49 -16.88 5.54
N PRO A 543 5.48 -17.60 6.68
CA PRO A 543 6.54 -18.55 7.01
C PRO A 543 6.38 -19.85 6.23
N ASP A 544 7.51 -20.43 5.78
CA ASP A 544 7.59 -21.71 5.06
C ASP A 544 6.65 -22.78 5.68
N PRO A 545 5.69 -23.36 4.92
CA PRO A 545 4.71 -24.33 5.42
C PRO A 545 5.31 -25.64 5.91
N ASN A 546 6.57 -25.95 5.58
CA ASN A 546 7.32 -27.10 6.08
C ASN A 546 8.15 -26.78 7.33
N SER A 547 8.26 -25.51 7.74
CA SER A 547 9.01 -25.11 8.92
C SER A 547 8.39 -25.63 10.23
N TYR A 548 9.23 -25.86 11.24
CA TYR A 548 8.78 -26.23 12.59
C TYR A 548 7.87 -25.15 13.20
N LEU A 549 8.09 -23.88 12.84
CA LEU A 549 7.26 -22.73 13.22
C LEU A 549 5.85 -22.84 12.64
N ALA A 550 5.71 -23.17 11.35
CA ALA A 550 4.42 -23.44 10.72
C ALA A 550 3.73 -24.70 11.27
N TRP A 551 4.49 -25.71 11.75
CA TRP A 551 3.92 -26.85 12.49
C TRP A 551 3.35 -26.42 13.86
N ILE A 552 4.10 -25.65 14.66
CA ILE A 552 3.64 -25.12 15.96
C ILE A 552 2.42 -24.21 15.77
N GLY A 553 2.50 -23.28 14.82
CA GLY A 553 1.43 -22.33 14.51
C GLY A 553 0.15 -22.97 13.95
N ARG A 554 0.16 -24.27 13.58
CA ARG A 554 -1.03 -25.06 13.20
C ARG A 554 -1.65 -25.83 14.38
N ARG A 555 -1.06 -25.81 15.58
CA ARG A 555 -1.63 -26.42 16.79
C ARG A 555 -2.57 -25.46 17.51
N SER A 556 -3.52 -26.02 18.27
CA SER A 556 -4.53 -25.22 18.96
C SER A 556 -3.89 -24.35 20.07
N PRO A 557 -4.25 -23.05 20.19
CA PRO A 557 -3.61 -22.13 21.12
C PRO A 557 -3.60 -22.60 22.58
N TRP A 558 -4.70 -23.21 23.06
CA TRP A 558 -4.79 -23.72 24.43
C TRP A 558 -3.73 -24.79 24.72
N LEU A 559 -3.48 -25.69 23.76
CA LEU A 559 -2.54 -26.80 23.91
C LEU A 559 -1.09 -26.29 23.98
N MET A 560 -0.71 -25.41 23.06
CA MET A 560 0.63 -24.82 23.06
C MET A 560 0.87 -23.95 24.30
N THR A 561 -0.12 -23.14 24.69
CA THR A 561 -0.07 -22.35 25.92
C THR A 561 0.11 -23.24 27.15
N SER A 562 -0.64 -24.35 27.23
CA SER A 562 -0.53 -25.32 28.33
C SER A 562 0.86 -25.96 28.41
N LEU A 563 1.45 -26.35 27.27
CA LEU A 563 2.81 -26.90 27.20
C LEU A 563 3.89 -25.89 27.65
N ILE A 564 3.76 -24.63 27.24
CA ILE A 564 4.69 -23.55 27.62
C ILE A 564 4.59 -23.21 29.12
N ILE A 565 3.41 -23.30 29.71
CA ILE A 565 3.21 -23.13 31.17
C ILE A 565 3.77 -24.34 31.94
N LEU A 566 3.49 -25.55 31.47
CA LEU A 566 3.75 -26.79 32.20
C LEU A 566 5.25 -27.02 32.46
N VAL A 567 6.13 -26.74 31.48
CA VAL A 567 7.57 -27.05 31.63
C VAL A 567 8.23 -26.21 32.74
N PRO A 568 8.13 -24.86 32.78
CA PRO A 568 8.65 -24.07 33.89
C PRO A 568 7.97 -24.38 35.23
N ASN A 569 6.66 -24.69 35.24
CA ASN A 569 5.95 -25.04 36.47
C ASN A 569 6.38 -26.40 37.04
N ALA A 570 6.65 -27.40 36.19
CA ALA A 570 7.18 -28.69 36.61
C ALA A 570 8.60 -28.56 37.17
N LEU A 571 9.46 -27.74 36.54
CA LEU A 571 10.80 -27.44 37.04
C LEU A 571 10.77 -26.67 38.37
N ALA A 572 9.90 -25.67 38.50
CA ALA A 572 9.68 -24.93 39.75
C ALA A 572 9.15 -25.85 40.87
N GLY A 573 8.18 -26.71 40.57
CA GLY A 573 7.66 -27.70 41.51
C GLY A 573 8.70 -28.72 41.97
N ALA A 574 9.52 -29.24 41.04
CA ALA A 574 10.62 -30.15 41.35
C ALA A 574 11.69 -29.48 42.22
N TYR A 575 12.13 -28.26 41.86
CA TYR A 575 13.06 -27.48 42.68
C TYR A 575 12.48 -27.22 44.08
N GLY A 576 11.24 -26.74 44.16
CA GLY A 576 10.55 -26.48 45.43
C GLY A 576 10.45 -27.73 46.30
N TYR A 577 10.16 -28.90 45.72
CA TYR A 577 10.15 -30.16 46.45
C TYR A 577 11.55 -30.55 46.96
N PHE A 578 12.57 -30.62 46.09
CA PHE A 578 13.90 -31.05 46.47
C PHE A 578 14.61 -30.09 47.43
N TYR A 579 14.46 -28.77 47.24
CA TYR A 579 14.99 -27.76 48.15
C TYR A 579 14.34 -27.87 49.53
N ASN A 580 13.01 -27.78 49.61
CA ASN A 580 12.33 -27.82 50.89
C ASN A 580 12.51 -29.18 51.59
N PHE A 581 12.67 -30.29 50.86
CA PHE A 581 13.01 -31.59 51.45
C PHE A 581 14.45 -31.63 52.02
N LYS A 582 15.45 -31.09 51.31
CA LYS A 582 16.86 -31.15 51.75
C LYS A 582 17.22 -30.10 52.81
N ASP A 583 16.53 -28.96 52.86
CA ASP A 583 16.75 -27.88 53.84
C ASP A 583 15.84 -28.00 55.09
N THR A 584 14.53 -28.11 54.89
CA THR A 584 13.54 -27.77 55.95
C THR A 584 12.70 -28.96 56.43
N LEU A 585 12.09 -29.71 55.50
CA LEU A 585 11.15 -30.78 55.83
C LEU A 585 11.82 -32.13 56.10
N GLY A 586 13.03 -32.40 55.58
CA GLY A 586 13.71 -33.69 55.81
C GLY A 586 13.99 -33.98 57.29
N SER A 587 14.37 -32.95 58.05
CA SER A 587 14.55 -33.03 59.51
C SER A 587 13.21 -33.03 60.26
N LEU A 588 12.28 -32.14 59.90
CA LEU A 588 10.93 -32.09 60.50
C LEU A 588 10.12 -33.38 60.30
N PHE A 589 10.23 -34.04 59.14
CA PHE A 589 9.58 -35.34 58.87
C PHE A 589 10.17 -36.49 59.71
N ALA A 590 11.39 -36.34 60.22
CA ALA A 590 12.03 -37.31 61.10
C ALA A 590 11.75 -37.06 62.60
N THR A 591 11.31 -35.84 62.97
CA THR A 591 11.05 -35.44 64.37
C THR A 591 9.57 -35.26 64.71
N VAL A 592 8.72 -34.89 63.75
CA VAL A 592 7.29 -34.67 63.94
C VAL A 592 6.48 -35.80 63.31
N GLU A 593 6.01 -36.72 64.14
CA GLU A 593 5.20 -37.87 63.70
C GLU A 593 3.91 -37.41 62.98
N GLY A 594 3.58 -38.08 61.86
CA GLY A 594 2.42 -37.74 61.02
C GLY A 594 2.61 -36.55 60.07
N LEU A 595 3.60 -35.67 60.26
CA LEU A 595 3.79 -34.47 59.42
C LEU A 595 3.99 -34.82 57.93
N LYS A 596 4.76 -35.88 57.63
CA LYS A 596 5.02 -36.32 56.25
C LYS A 596 3.75 -36.73 55.48
N PRO A 597 2.96 -37.73 55.92
CA PRO A 597 1.74 -38.11 55.21
C PRO A 597 0.71 -36.98 55.16
N THR A 598 0.65 -36.08 56.17
CA THR A 598 -0.19 -34.87 56.08
C THR A 598 0.29 -33.91 55.00
N PHE A 599 1.61 -33.68 54.88
CA PHE A 599 2.17 -32.85 53.80
C PHE A 599 1.91 -33.46 52.41
N GLU A 600 2.13 -34.76 52.24
CA GLU A 600 1.88 -35.47 50.97
C GLU A 600 0.39 -35.42 50.59
N THR A 601 -0.51 -35.63 51.55
CA THR A 601 -1.97 -35.53 51.35
C THR A 601 -2.40 -34.10 51.01
N LEU A 602 -1.92 -33.10 51.76
CA LEU A 602 -2.20 -31.68 51.50
C LEU A 602 -1.70 -31.27 50.11
N SER A 603 -0.53 -31.76 49.70
CA SER A 603 0.04 -31.51 48.37
C SER A 603 -0.81 -32.11 47.26
N ALA A 604 -1.27 -33.36 47.44
CA ALA A 604 -2.20 -33.99 46.50
C ALA A 604 -3.52 -33.22 46.39
N CYS A 605 -4.09 -32.76 47.51
CA CYS A 605 -5.32 -31.97 47.53
C CYS A 605 -5.17 -30.60 46.85
N ILE A 606 -4.13 -29.82 47.19
CA ILE A 606 -3.91 -28.49 46.58
C ILE A 606 -3.63 -28.64 45.07
N ASN A 607 -2.77 -29.58 44.67
CA ASN A 607 -2.41 -29.75 43.26
C ASN A 607 -3.58 -30.28 42.41
N SER A 608 -4.40 -31.20 42.94
CA SER A 608 -5.59 -31.72 42.23
C SER A 608 -6.72 -30.70 42.07
N VAL A 609 -6.70 -29.57 42.80
CA VAL A 609 -7.56 -28.41 42.53
C VAL A 609 -6.86 -27.40 41.61
N ALA A 610 -5.61 -27.05 41.91
CA ALA A 610 -4.89 -25.97 41.23
C ALA A 610 -4.58 -26.27 39.75
N PHE A 611 -4.13 -27.49 39.41
CA PHE A 611 -3.79 -27.81 38.01
C PHE A 611 -5.02 -27.90 37.09
N PRO A 612 -6.15 -28.55 37.48
CA PRO A 612 -7.37 -28.50 36.69
C PRO A 612 -7.97 -27.09 36.59
N LEU A 613 -7.94 -26.29 37.66
CA LEU A 613 -8.37 -24.89 37.61
C LEU A 613 -7.52 -24.07 36.63
N ALA A 614 -6.19 -24.22 36.66
CA ALA A 614 -5.29 -23.59 35.71
C ALA A 614 -5.60 -24.01 34.26
N ALA A 615 -5.83 -25.32 34.00
CA ALA A 615 -6.17 -25.82 32.67
C ALA A 615 -7.51 -25.24 32.15
N VAL A 616 -8.54 -25.18 33.00
CA VAL A 616 -9.83 -24.55 32.66
C VAL A 616 -9.66 -23.06 32.36
N LEU A 617 -8.85 -22.34 33.14
CA LEU A 617 -8.56 -20.92 32.91
C LEU A 617 -7.78 -20.70 31.60
N VAL A 618 -6.78 -21.55 31.29
CA VAL A 618 -6.04 -21.51 30.00
C VAL A 618 -7.00 -21.70 28.83
N ILE A 619 -7.88 -22.71 28.88
CA ILE A 619 -8.90 -22.94 27.84
C ILE A 619 -9.83 -21.74 27.73
N TYR A 620 -10.25 -21.14 28.85
CA TYR A 620 -11.12 -19.96 28.87
C TYR A 620 -10.49 -18.75 28.17
N TYR A 621 -9.28 -18.32 28.56
CA TYR A 621 -8.69 -17.10 27.99
C TYR A 621 -8.11 -17.28 26.58
N THR A 622 -7.70 -18.50 26.20
CA THR A 622 -7.27 -18.80 24.81
C THR A 622 -8.43 -19.04 23.85
N ARG A 623 -9.68 -19.18 24.34
CA ARG A 623 -10.89 -19.36 23.52
C ARG A 623 -11.12 -18.20 22.54
N GLN A 624 -10.81 -16.97 22.94
CA GLN A 624 -10.99 -15.78 22.10
C GLN A 624 -10.02 -15.80 20.91
N VAL A 625 -8.72 -15.98 21.17
CA VAL A 625 -7.69 -16.14 20.12
C VAL A 625 -7.99 -17.33 19.19
N SER A 626 -8.50 -18.42 19.74
CA SER A 626 -8.92 -19.60 18.96
C SER A 626 -10.12 -19.30 18.04
N ARG A 627 -11.06 -18.43 18.48
CA ARG A 627 -12.18 -17.94 17.66
C ARG A 627 -11.70 -16.99 16.57
N GLY A 628 -10.80 -16.06 16.87
CA GLY A 628 -10.21 -15.15 15.87
C GLY A 628 -9.48 -15.90 14.76
N LEU A 629 -8.69 -16.92 15.10
CA LEU A 629 -8.01 -17.76 14.10
C LEU A 629 -8.98 -18.55 13.20
N GLU A 630 -10.06 -19.09 13.77
CA GLU A 630 -11.07 -19.81 12.99
C GLU A 630 -11.94 -18.85 12.15
N ARG A 631 -12.23 -17.65 12.65
CA ARG A 631 -12.87 -16.54 11.91
C ARG A 631 -12.04 -16.15 10.68
N VAL A 632 -10.73 -15.96 10.84
CA VAL A 632 -9.82 -15.64 9.73
C VAL A 632 -9.65 -16.81 8.75
N ARG A 633 -9.63 -18.05 9.26
CA ARG A 633 -9.66 -19.26 8.41
C ARG A 633 -10.93 -19.36 7.56
N GLN A 634 -12.05 -18.81 8.03
CA GLN A 634 -13.32 -18.71 7.31
C GLN A 634 -13.39 -17.47 6.39
N GLY A 635 -12.27 -16.78 6.15
CA GLY A 635 -12.18 -15.64 5.23
C GLY A 635 -12.62 -14.29 5.81
N ASN A 636 -13.11 -14.27 7.05
CA ASN A 636 -13.46 -13.05 7.78
C ASN A 636 -12.23 -12.37 8.38
N GLU A 637 -12.38 -11.19 8.98
CA GLU A 637 -11.29 -10.42 9.58
C GLU A 637 -11.19 -10.65 11.09
N ALA A 638 -10.00 -10.52 11.67
CA ALA A 638 -9.84 -10.56 13.14
C ALA A 638 -10.37 -9.27 13.76
N THR A 639 -11.14 -9.37 14.87
CA THR A 639 -11.59 -8.16 15.57
C THR A 639 -10.49 -7.59 16.45
N ALA A 640 -10.58 -6.30 16.80
CA ALA A 640 -9.67 -5.69 17.77
C ALA A 640 -9.54 -6.50 19.06
N GLU A 641 -10.65 -7.06 19.57
CA GLU A 641 -10.64 -7.94 20.74
C GLU A 641 -9.83 -9.25 20.54
N ASP A 642 -9.85 -9.84 19.34
CA ASP A 642 -9.05 -11.04 19.03
C ASP A 642 -7.55 -10.72 19.11
N LEU A 643 -7.16 -9.54 18.61
CA LEU A 643 -5.79 -9.03 18.64
C LEU A 643 -5.36 -8.67 20.08
N ASP A 644 -6.20 -7.97 20.84
CA ASP A 644 -5.96 -7.65 22.25
C ASP A 644 -5.85 -8.90 23.12
N ALA A 645 -6.73 -9.89 22.91
CA ALA A 645 -6.64 -11.18 23.60
C ALA A 645 -5.33 -11.91 23.27
N THR A 646 -4.84 -11.77 22.04
CA THR A 646 -3.58 -12.35 21.55
C THR A 646 -2.38 -11.70 22.25
N PHE A 647 -2.25 -10.38 22.23
CA PHE A 647 -1.17 -9.68 22.94
C PHE A 647 -1.23 -9.86 24.47
N GLN A 648 -2.43 -10.02 25.05
CA GLN A 648 -2.59 -10.25 26.49
C GLN A 648 -2.30 -11.70 26.95
N LEU A 649 -2.10 -12.68 26.05
CA LEU A 649 -1.92 -14.09 26.45
C LEU A 649 -0.81 -14.29 27.48
N GLY A 650 0.37 -13.70 27.28
CA GLY A 650 1.51 -13.82 28.20
C GLY A 650 1.22 -13.19 29.56
N GLN A 651 0.59 -12.01 29.57
CA GLN A 651 0.17 -11.32 30.80
C GLN A 651 -0.84 -12.16 31.60
N ARG A 652 -1.89 -12.67 30.93
CA ARG A 652 -2.95 -13.48 31.55
C ARG A 652 -2.36 -14.75 32.17
N ALA A 653 -1.50 -15.46 31.44
CA ALA A 653 -0.81 -16.65 31.93
C ALA A 653 0.07 -16.36 33.17
N ALA A 654 0.87 -15.28 33.13
CA ALA A 654 1.78 -14.92 34.20
C ALA A 654 1.05 -14.49 35.47
N VAL A 655 -0.03 -13.71 35.34
CA VAL A 655 -0.87 -13.29 36.48
C VAL A 655 -1.57 -14.50 37.10
N ILE A 656 -2.18 -15.38 36.31
CA ILE A 656 -2.88 -16.58 36.81
C ILE A 656 -1.88 -17.55 37.49
N GLY A 657 -0.74 -17.82 36.86
CA GLY A 657 0.31 -18.65 37.43
C GLY A 657 0.86 -18.08 38.75
N GLY A 658 1.22 -16.80 38.75
CA GLY A 658 1.69 -16.11 39.94
C GLY A 658 0.67 -16.10 41.08
N MET A 659 -0.61 -15.83 40.79
CA MET A 659 -1.69 -15.87 41.79
C MET A 659 -1.86 -17.26 42.42
N LEU A 660 -1.83 -18.34 41.63
CA LEU A 660 -1.95 -19.70 42.15
C LEU A 660 -0.74 -20.08 43.02
N TRP A 661 0.48 -19.68 42.63
CA TRP A 661 1.68 -19.91 43.44
C TRP A 661 1.71 -19.06 44.72
N CYS A 662 1.29 -17.80 44.68
CA CYS A 662 1.16 -16.96 45.88
C CYS A 662 0.09 -17.50 46.85
N LEU A 663 -1.02 -18.02 46.32
CA LEU A 663 -2.05 -18.67 47.13
C LEU A 663 -1.49 -19.95 47.80
N ALA A 664 -0.76 -20.78 47.06
CA ALA A 664 -0.06 -21.94 47.61
C ALA A 664 0.97 -21.55 48.69
N ALA A 665 1.77 -20.52 48.44
CA ALA A 665 2.79 -19.99 49.37
C ALA A 665 2.23 -19.59 50.75
N VAL A 666 0.94 -19.20 50.80
CA VAL A 666 0.23 -18.89 52.06
C VAL A 666 -0.49 -20.12 52.61
N LEU A 667 -1.24 -20.86 51.78
CA LEU A 667 -2.08 -21.97 52.25
C LEU A 667 -1.27 -23.14 52.83
N TYR A 668 -0.21 -23.59 52.16
CA TYR A 668 0.60 -24.72 52.63
C TYR A 668 1.14 -24.49 54.06
N PRO A 669 1.94 -23.45 54.35
CA PRO A 669 2.54 -23.30 55.67
C PRO A 669 1.52 -22.87 56.74
N LEU A 670 0.45 -22.16 56.37
CA LEU A 670 -0.65 -21.84 57.30
C LEU A 670 -1.36 -23.12 57.78
N ILE A 671 -1.75 -24.01 56.86
CA ILE A 671 -2.45 -25.26 57.20
C ILE A 671 -1.54 -26.19 58.00
N LEU A 672 -0.28 -26.31 57.60
CA LEU A 672 0.70 -27.11 58.35
C LEU A 672 0.93 -26.55 59.77
N TRP A 673 1.03 -25.24 59.94
CA TRP A 673 1.19 -24.61 61.27
C TRP A 673 -0.05 -24.75 62.15
N MET A 674 -1.26 -24.70 61.58
CA MET A 674 -2.52 -24.93 62.34
C MET A 674 -2.65 -26.38 62.84
N ILE A 675 -2.13 -27.37 62.10
CA ILE A 675 -2.15 -28.79 62.49
C ILE A 675 -0.96 -29.13 63.39
N PHE A 676 0.21 -28.55 63.12
CA PHE A 676 1.48 -28.78 63.83
C PHE A 676 2.08 -27.46 64.33
N PRO A 677 1.63 -26.93 65.48
CA PRO A 677 2.15 -25.68 66.06
C PRO A 677 3.63 -25.70 66.47
N GLN A 678 4.29 -26.86 66.35
CA GLN A 678 5.73 -27.07 66.60
C GLN A 678 6.62 -26.48 65.50
N ILE A 679 6.07 -26.22 64.30
CA ILE A 679 6.79 -25.60 63.17
C ILE A 679 7.20 -24.17 63.56
N SER A 680 8.50 -23.87 63.47
CA SER A 680 9.03 -22.58 63.88
C SER A 680 8.81 -21.48 62.83
N ARG A 681 8.90 -20.22 63.28
CA ARG A 681 8.83 -19.06 62.39
C ARG A 681 9.96 -19.03 61.34
N ARG A 682 11.09 -19.71 61.59
CA ARG A 682 12.19 -19.85 60.62
C ARG A 682 11.80 -20.78 59.47
N GLU A 683 11.26 -21.96 59.80
CA GLU A 683 10.80 -22.92 58.77
C GLU A 683 9.69 -22.30 57.91
N PHE A 684 8.74 -21.59 58.54
CA PHE A 684 7.70 -20.83 57.84
C PHE A 684 8.30 -19.83 56.84
N SER A 685 9.31 -19.04 57.24
CA SER A 685 9.91 -18.04 56.36
C SER A 685 10.72 -18.65 55.21
N HIS A 686 11.43 -19.77 55.44
CA HIS A 686 12.10 -20.51 54.37
C HIS A 686 11.09 -21.09 53.36
N PHE A 687 10.01 -21.70 53.85
CA PHE A 687 8.96 -22.29 53.02
C PHE A 687 8.23 -21.25 52.16
N PHE A 688 7.93 -20.07 52.74
CA PHE A 688 7.33 -18.96 52.01
C PHE A 688 8.29 -18.43 50.92
N MET A 689 9.56 -18.18 51.26
CA MET A 689 10.52 -17.61 50.31
C MET A 689 10.82 -18.57 49.14
N SER A 690 10.91 -19.88 49.39
CA SER A 690 11.08 -20.86 48.31
C SER A 690 9.87 -20.89 47.37
N HIS A 691 8.64 -20.77 47.90
CA HIS A 691 7.44 -20.65 47.06
C HIS A 691 7.36 -19.34 46.27
N VAL A 692 7.86 -18.23 46.81
CA VAL A 692 7.97 -16.95 46.07
C VAL A 692 8.94 -17.09 44.88
N ILE A 693 10.08 -17.75 45.07
CA ILE A 693 11.03 -18.04 43.98
C ILE A 693 10.38 -18.94 42.91
N CYS A 694 9.72 -20.02 43.32
CA CYS A 694 8.99 -20.91 42.40
C CYS A 694 7.87 -20.20 41.65
N GLY A 695 7.11 -19.33 42.31
CA GLY A 695 6.08 -18.49 41.70
C GLY A 695 6.64 -17.48 40.68
N GLY A 696 7.82 -16.90 40.97
CA GLY A 696 8.56 -16.08 40.01
C GLY A 696 8.92 -16.85 38.73
N VAL A 697 9.54 -18.02 38.87
CA VAL A 697 9.86 -18.93 37.75
C VAL A 697 8.60 -19.32 36.96
N ALA A 698 7.52 -19.65 37.66
CA ALA A 698 6.24 -20.09 37.09
C ALA A 698 5.42 -18.98 36.43
N ALA A 699 5.69 -17.70 36.70
CA ALA A 699 5.04 -16.56 36.06
C ALA A 699 5.90 -15.97 34.92
N ILE A 700 7.19 -15.73 35.18
CA ILE A 700 8.07 -14.92 34.32
C ILE A 700 8.52 -15.70 33.07
N TYR A 701 8.88 -16.98 33.19
CA TYR A 701 9.34 -17.73 32.02
C TYR A 701 8.19 -18.12 31.07
N PRO A 702 6.99 -18.51 31.57
CA PRO A 702 5.81 -18.62 30.72
C PRO A 702 5.38 -17.30 30.08
N PHE A 703 5.52 -16.14 30.74
CA PHE A 703 5.29 -14.83 30.09
C PHE A 703 6.10 -14.72 28.80
N PHE A 704 7.42 -14.87 28.87
CA PHE A 704 8.28 -14.71 27.69
C PHE A 704 8.02 -15.76 26.61
N GLY A 705 7.79 -17.02 26.99
CA GLY A 705 7.47 -18.08 26.03
C GLY A 705 6.14 -17.85 25.30
N ILE A 706 5.09 -17.44 26.03
CA ILE A 706 3.75 -17.21 25.47
C ILE A 706 3.69 -15.91 24.67
N THR A 707 4.35 -14.84 25.13
CA THR A 707 4.47 -13.59 24.36
C THR A 707 5.25 -13.83 23.06
N THR A 708 6.32 -14.64 23.10
CA THR A 708 7.05 -15.06 21.89
C THR A 708 6.16 -15.85 20.93
N TYR A 709 5.44 -16.87 21.42
CA TYR A 709 4.48 -17.65 20.63
C TYR A 709 3.37 -16.77 20.02
N SER A 710 2.83 -15.86 20.82
CA SER A 710 1.75 -14.95 20.44
C SER A 710 2.18 -13.99 19.32
N VAL A 711 3.19 -13.16 19.56
CA VAL A 711 3.70 -12.18 18.59
C VAL A 711 4.22 -12.87 17.34
N SER A 712 4.87 -14.04 17.45
CA SER A 712 5.59 -14.62 16.32
C SER A 712 4.78 -15.60 15.46
N LEU A 713 3.69 -16.17 15.99
CA LEU A 713 2.92 -17.22 15.30
C LEU A 713 1.38 -17.06 15.36
N LEU A 714 0.83 -16.34 16.33
CA LEU A 714 -0.62 -16.11 16.43
C LEU A 714 -1.00 -14.80 15.75
N TYR A 715 -0.36 -13.69 16.16
CA TYR A 715 -0.65 -12.35 15.63
C TYR A 715 -0.50 -12.24 14.10
N PRO A 716 0.59 -12.71 13.45
CA PRO A 716 0.74 -12.56 11.99
C PRO A 716 -0.35 -13.31 11.21
N ARG A 717 -0.87 -14.40 11.78
CA ARG A 717 -1.95 -15.20 11.19
C ARG A 717 -3.32 -14.53 11.29
N LEU A 718 -3.54 -13.69 12.29
CA LEU A 718 -4.80 -12.95 12.47
C LEU A 718 -4.88 -11.76 11.50
N VAL A 719 -3.76 -11.07 11.28
CA VAL A 719 -3.71 -9.88 10.41
C VAL A 719 -3.34 -10.17 8.95
N ARG A 720 -2.93 -11.40 8.60
CA ARG A 720 -2.42 -11.76 7.26
C ARG A 720 -3.29 -11.31 6.08
N LYS A 721 -4.62 -11.32 6.20
CA LYS A 721 -5.53 -10.96 5.09
C LYS A 721 -5.49 -9.47 4.75
N THR A 722 -5.54 -8.60 5.77
CA THR A 722 -5.67 -7.14 5.60
C THR A 722 -4.37 -6.38 5.83
N LEU A 723 -3.39 -7.01 6.50
CA LEU A 723 -2.14 -6.42 7.01
C LEU A 723 -2.34 -5.10 7.77
N SER A 724 -3.53 -4.91 8.35
CA SER A 724 -3.95 -3.69 9.03
C SER A 724 -4.32 -3.96 10.48
N ASP A 725 -3.76 -3.16 11.39
CA ASP A 725 -4.18 -3.04 12.78
C ASP A 725 -4.03 -1.56 13.21
N PRO A 726 -5.14 -0.80 13.32
CA PRO A 726 -5.10 0.61 13.71
C PRO A 726 -4.42 0.88 15.07
N ASN A 727 -4.40 -0.11 15.96
CA ASN A 727 -3.83 0.01 17.31
C ASN A 727 -2.45 -0.66 17.42
N PHE A 728 -1.80 -1.01 16.30
CA PHE A 728 -0.53 -1.73 16.28
C PHE A 728 0.56 -1.03 17.09
N ASP A 729 0.78 0.27 16.85
CA ASP A 729 1.79 1.08 17.55
C ASP A 729 1.57 1.05 19.08
N GLU A 730 0.32 1.13 19.52
CA GLU A 730 -0.01 1.10 20.96
C GLU A 730 0.23 -0.29 21.55
N ARG A 731 -0.23 -1.36 20.87
CA ARG A 731 -0.01 -2.76 21.29
C ARG A 731 1.47 -3.11 21.33
N LEU A 732 2.26 -2.62 20.38
CA LEU A 732 3.70 -2.72 20.34
C LEU A 732 4.32 -2.06 21.57
N LEU A 733 4.03 -0.78 21.84
CA LEU A 733 4.58 -0.04 22.99
C LEU A 733 4.18 -0.67 24.32
N GLN A 734 2.90 -1.04 24.50
CA GLN A 734 2.42 -1.76 25.68
C GLN A 734 3.15 -3.11 25.87
N THR A 735 3.49 -3.82 24.78
CA THR A 735 4.16 -5.12 24.84
C THR A 735 5.63 -4.99 25.17
N VAL A 736 6.33 -3.98 24.62
CA VAL A 736 7.71 -3.65 24.97
C VAL A 736 7.82 -3.32 26.46
N ALA A 737 7.00 -2.39 26.95
CA ALA A 737 6.98 -1.98 28.36
C ALA A 737 6.67 -3.14 29.33
N ARG A 738 5.74 -4.04 28.95
CA ARG A 738 5.50 -5.29 29.71
C ARG A 738 6.72 -6.20 29.71
N CYS A 739 7.34 -6.45 28.57
CA CYS A 739 8.54 -7.29 28.48
C CYS A 739 9.70 -6.75 29.32
N GLU A 740 9.87 -5.42 29.39
CA GLU A 740 10.89 -4.79 30.23
C GLU A 740 10.57 -4.96 31.72
N ALA A 741 9.32 -4.73 32.14
CA ALA A 741 8.88 -5.02 33.50
C ALA A 741 9.13 -6.50 33.91
N TYR A 742 8.81 -7.46 33.05
CA TYR A 742 9.10 -8.88 33.29
C TYR A 742 10.60 -9.21 33.24
N LEU A 743 11.42 -8.46 32.51
CA LEU A 743 12.88 -8.63 32.49
C LEU A 743 13.51 -8.12 33.80
N TYR A 744 13.04 -6.99 34.33
CA TYR A 744 13.45 -6.53 35.67
C TYR A 744 13.04 -7.54 36.76
N LEU A 745 11.82 -8.10 36.68
CA LEU A 745 11.39 -9.19 37.57
C LEU A 745 12.25 -10.45 37.41
N ALA A 746 12.67 -10.80 36.18
CA ALA A 746 13.55 -11.94 35.92
C ALA A 746 14.91 -11.78 36.63
N CYS A 747 15.45 -10.56 36.71
CA CYS A 747 16.68 -10.27 37.46
C CYS A 747 16.53 -10.46 38.98
N LEU A 748 15.33 -10.31 39.54
CA LEU A 748 15.09 -10.50 40.98
C LEU A 748 15.11 -11.99 41.39
N VAL A 749 14.76 -12.92 40.49
CA VAL A 749 14.67 -14.35 40.84
C VAL A 749 16.04 -14.96 41.24
N PRO A 750 17.14 -14.77 40.49
CA PRO A 750 18.48 -15.18 40.94
C PRO A 750 18.90 -14.47 42.24
N LEU A 751 18.59 -13.18 42.40
CA LEU A 751 18.95 -12.40 43.59
C LEU A 751 18.26 -12.92 44.86
N LEU A 752 16.98 -13.29 44.77
CA LEU A 752 16.26 -13.98 45.84
C LEU A 752 16.85 -15.36 46.14
N GLY A 753 17.31 -16.09 45.11
CA GLY A 753 18.05 -17.34 45.28
C GLY A 753 19.37 -17.17 46.04
N VAL A 754 20.15 -16.11 45.76
CA VAL A 754 21.38 -15.78 46.50
C VAL A 754 21.06 -15.33 47.93
N ALA A 755 20.01 -14.52 48.13
CA ALA A 755 19.58 -14.11 49.47
C ALA A 755 19.15 -15.32 50.33
N LEU A 756 18.44 -16.28 49.74
CA LEU A 756 18.10 -17.55 50.39
C LEU A 756 19.36 -18.35 50.75
N LEU A 757 20.37 -18.39 49.87
CA LEU A 757 21.63 -19.10 50.08
C LEU A 757 22.39 -18.55 51.29
N VAL A 758 22.47 -17.23 51.44
CA VAL A 758 23.11 -16.54 52.59
C VAL A 758 22.37 -16.78 53.91
N VAL A 759 21.07 -17.07 53.88
CA VAL A 759 20.23 -17.33 55.08
C VAL A 759 20.17 -18.82 55.45
N SER A 760 20.38 -19.72 54.49
CA SER A 760 20.55 -21.15 54.73
C SER A 760 21.84 -21.45 55.51
N GLN A 761 21.84 -22.50 56.34
CA GLN A 761 22.97 -22.90 57.18
C GLN A 761 23.18 -24.42 57.14
N THR A 762 22.85 -25.04 56.00
CA THR A 762 22.47 -26.45 55.88
C THR A 762 23.12 -27.12 54.66
N ASP A 763 23.08 -28.45 54.62
CA ASP A 763 23.63 -29.28 53.54
C ASP A 763 22.91 -29.12 52.17
N ALA A 764 22.08 -28.09 52.00
CA ALA A 764 21.30 -27.82 50.79
C ALA A 764 22.10 -27.16 49.65
N GLN A 765 23.36 -26.76 49.89
CA GLN A 765 24.17 -25.91 49.00
C GLN A 765 24.19 -26.36 47.52
N ASP A 766 24.33 -27.66 47.23
CA ASP A 766 24.31 -28.17 45.84
C ASP A 766 23.03 -27.80 45.09
N VAL A 767 21.87 -27.93 45.76
CA VAL A 767 20.55 -27.67 45.19
C VAL A 767 20.35 -26.17 44.96
N MET A 768 20.96 -25.34 45.81
CA MET A 768 20.95 -23.88 45.66
C MET A 768 21.85 -23.42 44.52
N LEU A 769 23.04 -24.01 44.37
CA LEU A 769 23.95 -23.73 43.25
C LEU A 769 23.32 -24.12 41.92
N VAL A 770 22.69 -25.30 41.83
CA VAL A 770 21.93 -25.74 40.65
C VAL A 770 20.77 -24.78 40.36
N SER A 771 20.05 -24.30 41.39
CA SER A 771 18.98 -23.30 41.22
C SER A 771 19.48 -21.94 40.75
N LEU A 772 20.62 -21.47 41.26
CA LEU A 772 21.25 -20.22 40.81
C LEU A 772 21.68 -20.30 39.33
N ILE A 773 22.23 -21.44 38.91
CA ILE A 773 22.55 -21.71 37.51
C ILE A 773 21.28 -21.77 36.66
N ALA A 774 20.24 -22.48 37.11
CA ALA A 774 18.98 -22.62 36.37
C ALA A 774 18.23 -21.29 36.22
N THR A 775 18.22 -20.45 37.26
CA THR A 775 17.59 -19.11 37.23
C THR A 775 18.43 -18.11 36.41
N GLY A 776 19.76 -18.21 36.43
CA GLY A 776 20.64 -17.47 35.52
C GLY A 776 20.43 -17.84 34.04
N LEU A 777 20.30 -19.14 33.74
CA LEU A 777 19.93 -19.61 32.40
C LEU A 777 18.53 -19.15 31.99
N GLY A 778 17.56 -19.15 32.92
CA GLY A 778 16.22 -18.62 32.71
C GLY A 778 16.19 -17.12 32.42
N LEU A 779 17.04 -16.33 33.10
CA LEU A 779 17.24 -14.90 32.82
C LEU A 779 17.86 -14.69 31.43
N PHE A 780 18.88 -15.46 31.05
CA PHE A 780 19.48 -15.39 29.71
C PHE A 780 18.47 -15.75 28.61
N ALA A 781 17.67 -16.80 28.82
CA ALA A 781 16.58 -17.19 27.92
C ALA A 781 15.50 -16.08 27.82
N SER A 782 15.15 -15.44 28.94
CA SER A 782 14.22 -14.31 28.99
C SER A 782 14.74 -13.10 28.21
N PHE A 783 16.02 -12.76 28.36
CA PHE A 783 16.66 -11.69 27.58
C PHE A 783 16.71 -12.00 26.07
N LYS A 784 17.00 -13.24 25.69
CA LYS A 784 16.95 -13.70 24.29
C LYS A 784 15.52 -13.64 23.73
N ALA A 785 14.51 -14.04 24.51
CA ALA A 785 13.10 -13.93 24.13
C ALA A 785 12.65 -12.47 23.96
N TYR A 786 13.00 -11.57 24.91
CA TYR A 786 12.77 -10.14 24.79
C TYR A 786 13.37 -9.57 23.49
N LYS A 787 14.67 -9.78 23.22
CA LYS A 787 15.29 -9.27 21.99
C LYS A 787 14.75 -9.91 20.70
N TYR A 788 14.24 -11.14 20.76
CA TYR A 788 13.55 -11.78 19.63
C TYR A 788 12.16 -11.16 19.37
N VAL A 789 11.34 -10.96 20.41
CA VAL A 789 10.05 -10.26 20.33
C VAL A 789 10.24 -8.83 19.84
N LEU A 790 11.24 -8.11 20.38
CA LEU A 790 11.60 -6.75 19.99
C LEU A 790 11.89 -6.65 18.49
N ARG A 791 12.80 -7.49 17.97
CA ARG A 791 13.11 -7.53 16.53
C ARG A 791 11.89 -7.91 15.70
N LYS A 792 11.03 -8.84 16.16
CA LYS A 792 9.80 -9.20 15.43
C LYS A 792 8.81 -8.05 15.34
N LEU A 793 8.63 -7.28 16.41
CA LEU A 793 7.79 -6.08 16.41
C LEU A 793 8.36 -4.97 15.52
N GLN A 794 9.68 -4.73 15.56
CA GLN A 794 10.37 -3.82 14.64
C GLN A 794 10.23 -4.25 13.17
N THR A 795 10.37 -5.55 12.85
CA THR A 795 10.15 -6.04 11.48
C THR A 795 8.69 -5.89 11.02
N MET A 796 7.72 -5.91 11.94
CA MET A 796 6.31 -5.65 11.62
C MET A 796 6.00 -4.15 11.48
N SER A 797 6.66 -3.25 12.23
CA SER A 797 6.38 -1.81 12.17
C SER A 797 6.70 -1.21 10.80
N LEU A 798 7.74 -1.72 10.11
CA LEU A 798 8.06 -1.41 8.70
C LEU A 798 6.89 -1.62 7.72
N VAL A 799 5.90 -2.44 8.11
CA VAL A 799 4.71 -2.78 7.31
C VAL A 799 3.47 -2.10 7.89
N MET A 800 3.20 -2.36 9.17
CA MET A 800 1.92 -2.09 9.82
C MET A 800 1.85 -0.75 10.56
N SER A 801 2.97 -0.04 10.74
CA SER A 801 2.94 1.29 11.35
C SER A 801 2.54 2.35 10.33
N ASN A 802 1.74 3.31 10.81
CA ASN A 802 1.32 4.50 10.07
C ASN A 802 2.31 5.67 10.23
N ARG A 803 3.43 5.45 10.93
CA ARG A 803 4.51 6.44 11.11
C ARG A 803 5.64 6.12 10.15
N ASP A 804 6.13 7.10 9.39
CA ASP A 804 7.29 6.88 8.52
C ASP A 804 8.57 6.61 9.33
N ASP A 805 8.67 7.14 10.55
CA ASP A 805 9.72 6.81 11.54
C ASP A 805 9.49 5.48 12.29
N ALA A 806 8.82 4.50 11.67
CA ALA A 806 8.44 3.20 12.28
C ALA A 806 9.60 2.43 12.95
N ALA A 807 10.84 2.71 12.54
CA ALA A 807 12.05 2.09 13.07
C ALA A 807 12.66 2.81 14.29
N SER A 808 12.23 4.04 14.62
CA SER A 808 12.76 4.81 15.76
C SER A 808 11.91 4.72 17.04
N LEU A 809 10.81 3.96 16.99
CA LEU A 809 9.86 3.79 18.10
C LEU A 809 10.32 2.78 19.17
N VAL A 810 11.44 2.07 18.92
CA VAL A 810 11.91 0.87 19.66
C VAL A 810 13.43 0.73 19.65
#